data_AF-A0A6N2LYJ6-F1
#
_entry.id   AF-A0A6N2LYJ6-F1
#
_cell.length_a   1.000
_cell.length_b   1.000
_cell.length_c   1.000
_cell.angle_alpha   90.00
_cell.angle_beta   90.00
_cell.angle_gamma   90.00
#
_symmetry.space_group_name_H-M   'P 1'
#
loop_
_entity.id
_entity.type
_entity.pdbx_description
1 polymer ?
#
loop_
_entity_poly.entity_id
_entity_poly.type
_entity_poly.pdbx_seq_one_letter_code
_entity_poly.pdbx_strand_id
1 'polypeptide(L)'
;MAGIRSFSIFQRSPAWPTNQLGLPKGAYPRPCTCQLSQFPKPMPESPTSTDLSLESSNLINVVSLPRAADRKYSARTLEELVESIQTVLRRSSDPAHTLNLIDTVQRLGISHHFEEEIDEQLDRSCDWNVGEDLFVTALRFRLLRQAGKHSSSDVFQKFISKEGKLKDFLAEDRRGMLSLHEASYLATKNEEILLHAQKLTRTSLQQLMPLMSSNCSSYVAQALKLPRHLRMARLESRNYISCYRKEKNFNLDLFQLARVDFNMVQQLHNTELTEIVRWWKQLGLVDKLSFARDRPLECFLWTVGIFPEPYHSSCRIELTKTIAILLVLDDVFDSYGSLDDLVLFTDAIRRWDLGAMEHLPEYMKICYMALFNTTNNIGYRILKKQGWNVVPHLKRTDVTNETAAMMEPYPNLFSVSGKILRLWDDLGTAEEEQERGDVASSIQCYTNEKGFSSEKEAREHIRNLISSSWLELNGELVSPTAALPLSIVKASLNLGRTAQVVYEHGDDENASCVAENGAYSRTCTCQLSQSPKPMPESPTSTDPSLESGNLINVVSLPRAADRKYSARTLEELVESIQTVLRRSSDPASTLNLIDTVQRLGISHHFEEEIDEQLDRSCDWNVGEDLFVTALRFRLLRQAGKHSSSDVFQKFISKEGKLKDFLAEDRRGMLSLHEASYLATKNEEILLQAQKLTRTSLQQLMPLMSSNCSSYVAQALKLPRHLRMARLESRNYISCYRQEKNFNCDSFQLARVDFNMVQQLHNTELTEIVRWWKQLGLVDKLSFARDRPLECFLWTVGIFPEPYHSSCRIELTKTIAILLVLDDVFDSYGSLDDLVLFTDAIRRWDLGATEHLPEYMKICYMALFNTTNNIGYRILKKQGWNVVPHLKRTWIDIVEAFLVEAKWFNKNHVPSPEEYLANGVTTGGTYMALVHAFFLMGQDVTNETAAMMEPYPNLFSVSGKILRLWDDLGTAEEEQERGDVASSIQCYTNEKGFSSEKEAREHIRNLISSSWLELNGELVSPTAALPLSIVKASLNLGRTAQVVYELWDDENASCC
;
A
#
# COMPACT_ATOMS: atom_id res chain seq x y z
N MET A 1 0.11 46.24 -21.06
CA MET A 1 0.33 45.57 -19.77
C MET A 1 0.66 44.12 -20.06
N ALA A 2 1.91 43.93 -20.46
CA ALA A 2 2.50 42.65 -20.81
C ALA A 2 3.35 42.22 -19.61
N GLY A 3 3.22 40.97 -19.20
CA GLY A 3 4.00 40.40 -18.10
C GLY A 3 3.24 39.27 -17.42
N ILE A 4 3.88 38.09 -17.43
CA ILE A 4 3.63 36.94 -16.56
C ILE A 4 2.38 36.10 -16.92
N ARG A 5 2.57 35.19 -17.89
CA ARG A 5 1.82 33.93 -18.01
C ARG A 5 2.83 32.79 -17.85
N SER A 6 3.05 32.32 -16.63
CA SER A 6 3.74 31.07 -16.35
C SER A 6 3.09 30.41 -15.13
N PHE A 7 2.77 29.12 -15.28
CA PHE A 7 1.94 28.27 -14.43
C PHE A 7 0.42 28.47 -14.52
N SER A 8 -0.15 27.96 -15.60
CA SER A 8 -1.54 27.52 -15.65
C SER A 8 -1.58 26.27 -16.52
N ILE A 9 -1.62 25.09 -15.89
CA ILE A 9 -1.87 23.84 -16.60
C ILE A 9 -3.36 23.73 -16.99
N PHE A 10 -4.28 24.49 -16.40
CA PHE A 10 -5.65 24.63 -16.94
C PHE A 10 -6.27 25.98 -16.57
N GLN A 11 -6.48 26.87 -17.55
CA GLN A 11 -7.63 27.82 -17.58
C GLN A 11 -7.73 28.60 -18.91
N ARG A 12 -8.92 28.53 -19.53
CA ARG A 12 -9.40 29.36 -20.65
C ARG A 12 -9.93 30.72 -20.16
N SER A 13 -9.89 31.76 -21.02
CA SER A 13 -10.86 32.88 -21.03
C SER A 13 -10.68 33.79 -22.28
N PRO A 14 -11.61 34.72 -22.63
CA PRO A 14 -13.03 34.54 -22.97
C PRO A 14 -13.46 35.21 -24.32
N ALA A 15 -14.55 34.67 -24.89
CA ALA A 15 -15.58 35.31 -25.73
C ALA A 15 -15.22 36.04 -27.06
N TRP A 16 -16.30 36.23 -27.85
CA TRP A 16 -16.54 37.08 -29.04
C TRP A 16 -16.66 36.34 -30.39
N PRO A 17 -17.57 36.77 -31.29
CA PRO A 17 -19.02 36.83 -31.14
C PRO A 17 -19.74 35.91 -32.15
N THR A 18 -21.00 35.61 -31.86
CA THR A 18 -21.98 34.98 -32.77
C THR A 18 -22.03 35.65 -34.15
N ASN A 19 -21.94 34.85 -35.22
CA ASN A 19 -22.87 34.92 -36.35
C ASN A 19 -22.81 33.71 -37.30
N GLN A 20 -23.95 33.03 -37.37
CA GLN A 20 -24.63 32.42 -38.53
C GLN A 20 -23.82 31.70 -39.63
N LEU A 21 -24.04 30.38 -39.76
CA LEU A 21 -24.76 29.76 -40.89
C LEU A 21 -25.09 28.30 -40.54
N GLY A 22 -26.33 27.89 -40.81
CA GLY A 22 -26.92 26.66 -40.28
C GLY A 22 -26.93 25.43 -41.19
N LEU A 23 -27.30 24.31 -40.55
CA LEU A 23 -27.85 23.03 -41.05
C LEU A 23 -26.86 21.99 -41.63
N PRO A 24 -27.20 20.67 -41.62
CA PRO A 24 -27.94 19.88 -40.62
C PRO A 24 -27.23 18.56 -40.22
N LYS A 25 -27.75 17.92 -39.16
CA LYS A 25 -27.37 16.58 -38.67
C LYS A 25 -27.66 15.48 -39.71
N GLY A 26 -26.75 14.51 -39.79
CA GLY A 26 -27.04 13.11 -40.13
C GLY A 26 -26.35 12.54 -41.37
N ALA A 27 -25.36 11.65 -41.15
CA ALA A 27 -25.11 10.38 -41.87
C ALA A 27 -23.62 9.99 -41.77
N TYR A 28 -23.31 9.00 -40.93
CA TYR A 28 -22.06 8.25 -41.02
C TYR A 28 -22.10 7.30 -42.22
N PRO A 29 -21.10 7.26 -43.12
CA PRO A 29 -20.98 6.18 -44.09
C PRO A 29 -20.31 4.96 -43.44
N ARG A 30 -20.91 3.78 -43.65
CA ARG A 30 -20.36 2.46 -43.34
C ARG A 30 -19.13 2.15 -44.24
N PRO A 31 -18.18 1.31 -43.79
CA PRO A 31 -17.11 0.81 -44.65
C PRO A 31 -17.55 -0.40 -45.50
N CYS A 32 -16.94 -0.51 -46.68
CA CYS A 32 -17.18 -1.54 -47.69
C CYS A 32 -16.83 -2.97 -47.24
N THR A 33 -17.66 -3.90 -47.70
CA THR A 33 -17.49 -5.35 -47.69
C THR A 33 -16.64 -5.85 -48.87
N CYS A 34 -15.66 -6.72 -48.62
CA CYS A 34 -15.21 -7.74 -49.58
C CYS A 34 -14.94 -9.06 -48.82
N GLN A 35 -15.40 -10.17 -49.41
CA GLN A 35 -15.55 -11.49 -48.80
C GLN A 35 -14.27 -12.35 -48.81
N LEU A 36 -14.09 -13.05 -47.69
CA LEU A 36 -13.51 -14.39 -47.44
C LEU A 36 -13.02 -15.22 -48.63
N SER A 37 -11.80 -15.74 -48.54
CA SER A 37 -11.57 -17.18 -48.28
C SER A 37 -10.09 -17.53 -48.10
N GLN A 38 -9.85 -18.56 -47.27
CA GLN A 38 -8.63 -19.34 -47.04
C GLN A 38 -7.75 -18.94 -45.84
N PHE A 39 -8.14 -19.48 -44.67
CA PHE A 39 -7.23 -19.79 -43.55
C PHE A 39 -6.26 -20.90 -43.95
N PRO A 40 -5.07 -20.95 -43.31
CA PRO A 40 -4.91 -22.02 -42.32
C PRO A 40 -4.29 -21.58 -40.99
N LYS A 41 -4.98 -22.00 -39.92
CA LYS A 41 -4.54 -22.34 -38.55
C LYS A 41 -4.10 -21.23 -37.57
N PRO A 42 -4.38 -21.43 -36.26
CA PRO A 42 -4.39 -20.38 -35.25
C PRO A 42 -2.99 -20.10 -34.72
N MET A 43 -2.69 -18.82 -34.49
CA MET A 43 -1.56 -18.43 -33.65
C MET A 43 -1.80 -18.94 -32.22
N PRO A 44 -0.77 -19.46 -31.54
CA PRO A 44 -0.90 -20.01 -30.20
C PRO A 44 -1.25 -18.91 -29.20
N GLU A 45 -1.98 -19.33 -28.16
CA GLU A 45 -2.40 -18.60 -26.99
C GLU A 45 -1.29 -17.67 -26.44
N SER A 46 -1.69 -16.44 -26.11
CA SER A 46 -0.90 -15.48 -25.35
C SER A 46 -0.32 -16.15 -24.10
N PRO A 47 0.99 -16.07 -23.83
CA PRO A 47 1.53 -16.51 -22.56
C PRO A 47 0.94 -15.64 -21.46
N THR A 48 0.36 -16.31 -20.49
CA THR A 48 -0.08 -15.79 -19.21
C THR A 48 1.03 -15.01 -18.51
N SER A 49 0.58 -14.02 -17.72
CA SER A 49 1.32 -13.14 -16.83
C SER A 49 2.51 -13.79 -16.09
N THR A 50 3.68 -13.80 -16.71
CA THR A 50 4.97 -14.04 -16.03
C THR A 50 6.11 -13.66 -16.99
N ASP A 51 6.35 -12.35 -17.21
CA ASP A 51 7.69 -11.89 -17.60
C ASP A 51 7.91 -10.39 -17.34
N LEU A 52 7.75 -9.96 -16.08
CA LEU A 52 8.24 -8.64 -15.62
C LEU A 52 9.78 -8.61 -15.44
N SER A 53 10.47 -9.72 -15.78
CA SER A 53 11.93 -9.84 -15.66
C SER A 53 12.70 -9.16 -16.79
N LEU A 54 12.17 -9.15 -18.01
CA LEU A 54 12.97 -8.72 -19.18
C LEU A 54 13.14 -7.19 -19.27
N GLU A 55 12.12 -6.39 -18.98
CA GLU A 55 12.25 -4.91 -18.99
C GLU A 55 13.00 -4.36 -17.78
N SER A 56 12.87 -5.03 -16.62
CA SER A 56 13.69 -4.73 -15.45
C SER A 56 15.18 -4.90 -15.73
N SER A 57 15.57 -5.84 -16.61
CA SER A 57 16.97 -6.14 -16.91
C SER A 57 17.70 -5.00 -17.65
N ASN A 58 17.01 -4.24 -18.51
CA ASN A 58 17.63 -3.15 -19.27
C ASN A 58 17.90 -1.91 -18.40
N LEU A 59 17.00 -1.55 -17.49
CA LEU A 59 17.21 -0.47 -16.52
C LEU A 59 18.11 -0.89 -15.36
N ILE A 60 18.04 -2.15 -14.88
CA ILE A 60 19.03 -2.69 -13.93
C ILE A 60 20.44 -2.63 -14.53
N ASN A 61 20.61 -2.85 -15.84
CA ASN A 61 21.90 -2.68 -16.51
C ASN A 61 22.38 -1.23 -16.55
N VAL A 62 21.47 -0.24 -16.64
CA VAL A 62 21.81 1.20 -16.53
C VAL A 62 22.34 1.57 -15.15
N VAL A 63 22.03 0.79 -14.10
CA VAL A 63 22.43 1.11 -12.71
C VAL A 63 23.30 0.04 -12.02
N SER A 64 23.74 -0.99 -12.74
CA SER A 64 24.64 -2.01 -12.20
C SER A 64 26.09 -1.72 -12.56
N LEU A 65 26.99 -1.76 -11.57
CA LEU A 65 28.43 -1.94 -11.83
C LEU A 65 28.70 -3.44 -12.07
N PRO A 66 29.54 -3.82 -13.04
CA PRO A 66 29.95 -5.21 -13.22
C PRO A 66 30.50 -5.79 -11.90
N ARG A 67 30.03 -6.99 -11.51
CA ARG A 67 30.59 -7.74 -10.37
C ARG A 67 32.03 -8.17 -10.69
N ALA A 68 32.99 -7.27 -10.54
CA ALA A 68 34.40 -7.61 -10.69
C ALA A 68 34.84 -8.53 -9.53
N ALA A 69 35.44 -9.67 -9.87
CA ALA A 69 36.08 -10.59 -8.96
C ALA A 69 37.40 -10.01 -8.41
N ASP A 70 37.34 -8.97 -7.58
CA ASP A 70 38.53 -8.39 -6.95
C ASP A 70 38.58 -8.77 -5.46
N ARG A 71 38.97 -10.03 -5.18
CA ARG A 71 39.27 -10.54 -3.83
C ARG A 71 40.57 -9.96 -3.22
N LYS A 72 41.08 -8.83 -3.71
CA LYS A 72 42.47 -8.39 -3.49
C LYS A 72 42.66 -7.08 -2.72
N TYR A 73 41.60 -6.51 -2.15
CA TYR A 73 41.70 -5.27 -1.39
C TYR A 73 41.13 -5.43 0.02
N SER A 74 41.83 -4.80 0.97
CA SER A 74 41.61 -4.80 2.43
C SER A 74 40.16 -4.57 2.83
N ALA A 75 39.70 -5.28 3.87
CA ALA A 75 38.39 -5.13 4.49
C ALA A 75 38.33 -3.89 5.41
N ARG A 76 38.45 -2.68 4.85
CA ARG A 76 38.15 -1.45 5.59
C ARG A 76 36.65 -1.21 5.62
N THR A 77 36.12 -0.73 6.74
CA THR A 77 34.69 -0.38 6.83
C THR A 77 34.38 0.92 6.07
N LEU A 78 33.10 1.20 5.82
CA LEU A 78 32.68 2.46 5.18
C LEU A 78 33.16 3.65 6.00
N GLU A 79 33.02 3.57 7.33
CA GLU A 79 33.42 4.61 8.28
C GLU A 79 34.93 4.88 8.21
N GLU A 80 35.75 3.82 8.16
CA GLU A 80 37.22 3.95 8.02
C GLU A 80 37.62 4.62 6.70
N LEU A 81 36.89 4.35 5.62
CA LEU A 81 37.12 4.98 4.32
C LEU A 81 36.70 6.46 4.35
N VAL A 82 35.55 6.79 4.93
CA VAL A 82 35.08 8.16 5.10
C VAL A 82 36.09 8.97 5.94
N GLU A 83 36.51 8.45 7.10
CA GLU A 83 37.47 9.13 7.98
C GLU A 83 38.84 9.36 7.31
N SER A 84 39.31 8.36 6.53
CA SER A 84 40.53 8.47 5.74
C SER A 84 40.46 9.66 4.77
N ILE A 85 39.35 9.77 4.02
CA ILE A 85 39.16 10.83 3.03
C ILE A 85 38.88 12.19 3.68
N GLN A 86 38.14 12.25 4.78
CA GLN A 86 37.97 13.47 5.59
C GLN A 86 39.32 14.03 6.02
N THR A 87 40.22 13.16 6.51
CA THR A 87 41.57 13.56 6.90
C THR A 87 42.37 14.13 5.73
N VAL A 88 42.27 13.52 4.54
CA VAL A 88 42.94 14.01 3.32
C VAL A 88 42.37 15.37 2.90
N LEU A 89 41.05 15.55 2.91
CA LEU A 89 40.39 16.83 2.60
C LEU A 89 40.84 17.93 3.56
N ARG A 90 40.75 17.71 4.88
CA ARG A 90 41.11 18.71 5.91
C ARG A 90 42.58 19.13 5.86
N ARG A 91 43.49 18.19 5.62
CA ARG A 91 44.95 18.44 5.58
C ARG A 91 45.44 18.99 4.24
N SER A 92 44.63 18.93 3.19
CA SER A 92 45.03 19.44 1.89
C SER A 92 45.21 20.97 1.95
N SER A 93 46.36 21.43 1.47
CA SER A 93 46.73 22.86 1.44
C SER A 93 47.15 23.34 0.05
N ASP A 94 47.42 22.42 -0.89
CA ASP A 94 47.74 22.77 -2.28
C ASP A 94 46.45 23.09 -3.05
N PRO A 95 46.30 24.29 -3.65
CA PRO A 95 45.09 24.69 -4.35
C PRO A 95 44.66 23.72 -5.45
N ALA A 96 45.60 23.29 -6.30
CA ALA A 96 45.30 22.43 -7.45
C ALA A 96 44.85 21.04 -7.02
N HIS A 97 45.55 20.44 -6.04
CA HIS A 97 45.23 19.14 -5.49
C HIS A 97 43.88 19.16 -4.75
N THR A 98 43.64 20.17 -3.91
CA THR A 98 42.41 20.30 -3.12
C THR A 98 41.18 20.40 -4.03
N LEU A 99 41.20 21.29 -5.03
CA LEU A 99 40.06 21.45 -5.95
C LEU A 99 39.85 20.21 -6.81
N ASN A 100 40.92 19.55 -7.26
CA ASN A 100 40.80 18.31 -8.02
C ASN A 100 40.24 17.18 -7.16
N LEU A 101 40.58 17.13 -5.87
CA LEU A 101 40.02 16.17 -4.92
C LEU A 101 38.53 16.40 -4.72
N ILE A 102 38.10 17.65 -4.51
CA ILE A 102 36.67 18.01 -4.42
C ILE A 102 35.93 17.63 -5.70
N ASP A 103 36.47 17.96 -6.88
CA ASP A 103 35.87 17.56 -8.17
C ASP A 103 35.75 16.04 -8.30
N THR A 104 36.79 15.30 -7.89
CA THR A 104 36.79 13.84 -7.93
C THR A 104 35.70 13.26 -7.02
N VAL A 105 35.60 13.77 -5.78
CA VAL A 105 34.60 13.37 -4.80
C VAL A 105 33.17 13.64 -5.29
N GLN A 106 32.92 14.81 -5.89
CA GLN A 106 31.63 15.15 -6.50
C GLN A 106 31.30 14.23 -7.69
N ARG A 107 32.26 14.01 -8.60
CA ARG A 107 32.05 13.16 -9.79
C ARG A 107 31.91 11.68 -9.47
N LEU A 108 32.47 11.22 -8.36
CA LEU A 108 32.27 9.85 -7.86
C LEU A 108 30.91 9.66 -7.17
N GLY A 109 30.15 10.74 -6.95
CA GLY A 109 28.83 10.69 -6.32
C GLY A 109 28.86 10.57 -4.79
N ILE A 110 30.03 10.75 -4.16
CA ILE A 110 30.24 10.55 -2.71
C ILE A 110 30.39 11.86 -1.93
N SER A 111 30.14 13.01 -2.56
CA SER A 111 30.27 14.33 -1.92
C SER A 111 29.35 14.55 -0.71
N HIS A 112 28.23 13.85 -0.62
CA HIS A 112 27.30 13.94 0.49
C HIS A 112 27.87 13.42 1.83
N HIS A 113 28.99 12.67 1.81
CA HIS A 113 29.72 12.27 3.02
C HIS A 113 30.66 13.36 3.55
N PHE A 114 30.87 14.43 2.77
CA PHE A 114 31.92 15.43 3.01
C PHE A 114 31.42 16.87 2.81
N GLU A 115 30.12 17.13 3.02
CA GLU A 115 29.53 18.45 2.72
C GLU A 115 30.20 19.57 3.52
N GLU A 116 30.44 19.35 4.82
CA GLU A 116 31.12 20.28 5.71
C GLU A 116 32.56 20.53 5.27
N GLU A 117 33.35 19.47 5.07
CA GLU A 117 34.74 19.62 4.62
C GLU A 117 34.82 20.32 3.26
N ILE A 118 33.95 19.99 2.30
CA ILE A 118 33.94 20.64 1.00
C ILE A 118 33.62 22.13 1.15
N ASP A 119 32.63 22.48 1.99
CA ASP A 119 32.23 23.86 2.19
C ASP A 119 33.35 24.71 2.79
N GLU A 120 33.99 24.21 3.86
CA GLU A 120 35.16 24.85 4.50
C GLU A 120 36.32 25.06 3.52
N GLN A 121 36.61 24.05 2.70
CA GLN A 121 37.69 24.12 1.70
C GLN A 121 37.40 25.14 0.62
N LEU A 122 36.15 25.21 0.17
CA LEU A 122 35.72 26.20 -0.80
C LEU A 122 35.78 27.62 -0.23
N ASP A 123 35.44 27.83 1.05
CA ASP A 123 35.61 29.13 1.71
C ASP A 123 37.08 29.54 1.80
N ARG A 124 37.95 28.64 2.27
CA ARG A 124 39.41 28.85 2.25
C ARG A 124 39.94 29.16 0.86
N SER A 125 39.34 28.56 -0.17
CA SER A 125 39.79 28.77 -1.55
C SER A 125 39.57 30.21 -2.03
N CYS A 126 38.65 30.96 -1.42
CA CYS A 126 38.36 32.36 -1.76
C CYS A 126 39.60 33.25 -1.69
N ASP A 127 40.50 32.98 -0.75
CA ASP A 127 41.71 33.77 -0.51
C ASP A 127 42.96 33.27 -1.26
N TRP A 128 42.87 32.16 -1.99
CA TRP A 128 44.02 31.59 -2.69
C TRP A 128 44.48 32.45 -3.88
N ASN A 129 45.79 32.68 -3.95
CA ASN A 129 46.44 33.26 -5.14
C ASN A 129 46.70 32.16 -6.17
N VAL A 130 45.82 32.06 -7.18
CA VAL A 130 45.84 31.00 -8.20
C VAL A 130 46.72 31.31 -9.44
N GLY A 131 47.50 32.39 -9.42
CA GLY A 131 48.50 32.70 -10.45
C GLY A 131 47.96 32.80 -11.89
N GLU A 132 48.75 32.39 -12.89
CA GLU A 132 48.35 32.25 -14.31
C GLU A 132 47.94 30.80 -14.67
N ASP A 133 47.50 29.99 -13.71
CA ASP A 133 47.00 28.63 -13.98
C ASP A 133 45.52 28.67 -14.38
N LEU A 134 45.25 28.41 -15.67
CA LEU A 134 43.89 28.40 -16.21
C LEU A 134 43.06 27.25 -15.63
N PHE A 135 43.65 26.07 -15.47
CA PHE A 135 42.97 24.90 -14.90
C PHE A 135 42.48 25.19 -13.47
N VAL A 136 43.36 25.66 -12.60
CA VAL A 136 43.03 25.96 -11.20
C VAL A 136 42.01 27.10 -11.11
N THR A 137 42.18 28.16 -11.90
CA THR A 137 41.23 29.30 -11.91
C THR A 137 39.83 28.85 -12.38
N ALA A 138 39.75 28.09 -13.47
CA ALA A 138 38.47 27.62 -14.00
C ALA A 138 37.79 26.60 -13.08
N LEU A 139 38.57 25.67 -12.51
CA LEU A 139 38.05 24.67 -11.59
C LEU A 139 37.50 25.30 -10.30
N ARG A 140 38.26 26.24 -9.71
CA ARG A 140 37.82 27.01 -8.52
C ARG A 140 36.53 27.77 -8.81
N PHE A 141 36.49 28.52 -9.91
CA PHE A 141 35.29 29.26 -10.32
C PHE A 141 34.07 28.35 -10.41
N ARG A 142 34.22 27.20 -11.09
CA ARG A 142 33.13 26.24 -11.27
C ARG A 142 32.64 25.67 -9.94
N LEU A 143 33.55 25.22 -9.08
CA LEU A 143 33.19 24.60 -7.80
C LEU A 143 32.52 25.61 -6.84
N LEU A 144 33.03 26.86 -6.77
CA LEU A 144 32.41 27.92 -5.99
C LEU A 144 30.97 28.20 -6.45
N ARG A 145 30.76 28.41 -7.76
CA ARG A 145 29.44 28.66 -8.34
C ARG A 145 28.48 27.49 -8.13
N GLN A 146 28.95 26.24 -8.27
CA GLN A 146 28.15 25.04 -8.00
C GLN A 146 27.74 24.89 -6.53
N ALA A 147 28.55 25.41 -5.61
CA ALA A 147 28.23 25.47 -4.18
C ALA A 147 27.31 26.65 -3.82
N GLY A 148 26.89 27.46 -4.80
CA GLY A 148 26.08 28.67 -4.57
C GLY A 148 26.89 29.86 -4.05
N LYS A 149 28.23 29.79 -4.09
CA LYS A 149 29.13 30.88 -3.67
C LYS A 149 29.38 31.84 -4.83
N HIS A 150 29.40 33.14 -4.53
CA HIS A 150 29.70 34.16 -5.52
C HIS A 150 31.17 34.11 -5.96
N SER A 151 31.40 34.11 -7.28
CA SER A 151 32.74 34.21 -7.88
C SER A 151 32.64 35.02 -9.17
N SER A 152 33.28 36.20 -9.26
CA SER A 152 33.23 37.04 -10.47
C SER A 152 33.85 36.34 -11.68
N SER A 153 33.25 36.51 -12.85
CA SER A 153 33.80 36.03 -14.13
C SER A 153 35.01 36.84 -14.62
N ASP A 154 35.27 38.02 -14.03
CA ASP A 154 36.44 38.86 -14.32
C ASP A 154 37.78 38.14 -14.06
N VAL A 155 37.77 37.09 -13.24
CA VAL A 155 38.94 36.23 -12.99
C VAL A 155 39.51 35.64 -14.28
N PHE A 156 38.73 35.57 -15.36
CA PHE A 156 39.15 35.09 -16.67
C PHE A 156 39.75 36.18 -17.57
N GLN A 157 39.60 37.48 -17.25
CA GLN A 157 40.10 38.58 -18.08
C GLN A 157 41.62 38.49 -18.31
N LYS A 158 42.37 37.98 -17.31
CA LYS A 158 43.81 37.76 -17.39
C LYS A 158 44.24 36.70 -18.42
N PHE A 159 43.32 35.86 -18.90
CA PHE A 159 43.59 34.83 -19.91
C PHE A 159 43.15 35.22 -21.32
N ILE A 160 42.53 36.39 -21.47
CA ILE A 160 42.03 36.92 -22.74
C ILE A 160 42.97 38.04 -23.21
N SER A 161 43.34 38.00 -24.49
CA SER A 161 44.17 39.01 -25.15
C SER A 161 43.38 40.29 -25.43
N LYS A 162 44.06 41.38 -25.81
CA LYS A 162 43.40 42.65 -26.16
C LYS A 162 42.50 42.52 -27.40
N GLU A 163 42.78 41.54 -28.25
CA GLU A 163 42.02 41.17 -29.44
C GLU A 163 40.86 40.21 -29.13
N GLY A 164 40.62 39.91 -27.84
CA GLY A 164 39.56 39.01 -27.40
C GLY A 164 39.84 37.53 -27.67
N LYS A 165 41.09 37.12 -27.93
CA LYS A 165 41.44 35.70 -28.11
C LYS A 165 42.02 35.13 -26.82
N LEU A 166 41.96 33.80 -26.63
CA LEU A 166 42.79 33.16 -25.61
C LEU A 166 44.26 33.45 -25.91
N LYS A 167 45.04 33.81 -24.89
CA LYS A 167 46.48 34.05 -25.05
C LYS A 167 47.15 32.81 -25.65
N ASP A 168 48.05 33.00 -26.62
CA ASP A 168 48.61 31.92 -27.45
C ASP A 168 49.27 30.79 -26.64
N PHE A 169 49.86 31.09 -25.48
CA PHE A 169 50.48 30.07 -24.61
C PHE A 169 49.47 29.10 -23.98
N LEU A 170 48.18 29.43 -23.97
CA LEU A 170 47.10 28.58 -23.46
C LEU A 170 46.62 27.57 -24.52
N ALA A 171 47.04 27.70 -25.78
CA ALA A 171 46.63 26.82 -26.87
C ALA A 171 47.01 25.34 -26.64
N GLU A 172 48.04 25.09 -25.82
CA GLU A 172 48.50 23.75 -25.47
C GLU A 172 47.93 23.23 -24.13
N ASP A 173 47.29 24.08 -23.31
CA ASP A 173 46.72 23.68 -22.01
C ASP A 173 45.35 23.00 -22.18
N ARG A 174 45.38 21.74 -22.62
CA ARG A 174 44.19 20.92 -22.85
C ARG A 174 43.30 20.79 -21.59
N ARG A 175 43.91 20.74 -20.40
CA ARG A 175 43.22 20.53 -19.12
C ARG A 175 42.53 21.81 -18.66
N GLY A 176 43.20 22.95 -18.78
CA GLY A 176 42.62 24.28 -18.55
C GLY A 176 41.52 24.60 -19.54
N MET A 177 41.71 24.29 -20.83
CA MET A 177 40.68 24.49 -21.86
C MET A 177 39.40 23.70 -21.58
N LEU A 178 39.52 22.43 -21.20
CA LEU A 178 38.36 21.62 -20.80
C LEU A 178 37.69 22.17 -19.53
N SER A 179 38.47 22.62 -18.54
CA SER A 179 37.91 23.15 -17.29
C SER A 179 37.24 24.52 -17.50
N LEU A 180 37.80 25.37 -18.35
CA LEU A 180 37.16 26.62 -18.77
C LEU A 180 35.89 26.36 -19.57
N HIS A 181 35.89 25.35 -20.44
CA HIS A 181 34.68 24.93 -21.15
C HIS A 181 33.57 24.58 -20.16
N GLU A 182 33.84 23.71 -19.17
CA GLU A 182 32.87 23.32 -18.16
C GLU A 182 32.41 24.49 -17.28
N ALA A 183 33.34 25.39 -16.91
CA ALA A 183 33.05 26.58 -16.13
C ALA A 183 32.17 27.60 -16.89
N SER A 184 32.36 27.71 -18.21
CA SER A 184 31.70 28.74 -19.02
C SER A 184 30.17 28.60 -19.07
N TYR A 185 29.65 27.40 -18.89
CA TYR A 185 28.20 27.18 -18.87
C TYR A 185 27.54 27.49 -17.51
N LEU A 186 28.31 27.85 -16.48
CA LEU A 186 27.76 28.44 -15.25
C LEU A 186 27.58 29.97 -15.38
N ALA A 187 27.66 30.49 -16.60
CA ALA A 187 27.39 31.89 -16.90
C ALA A 187 26.00 32.30 -16.43
N THR A 188 25.91 33.54 -15.95
CA THR A 188 24.69 34.23 -15.58
C THR A 188 24.37 35.34 -16.58
N LYS A 189 23.20 35.95 -16.47
CA LYS A 189 22.83 37.10 -17.32
C LYS A 189 23.89 38.20 -17.21
N ASN A 190 24.33 38.71 -18.36
CA ASN A 190 25.35 39.77 -18.54
C ASN A 190 26.83 39.36 -18.40
N GLU A 191 27.15 38.06 -18.34
CA GLU A 191 28.55 37.59 -18.33
C GLU A 191 29.06 37.22 -19.74
N GLU A 192 29.20 38.21 -20.62
CA GLU A 192 29.64 38.01 -22.02
C GLU A 192 31.00 37.28 -22.12
N ILE A 193 31.89 37.51 -21.15
CA ILE A 193 33.21 36.86 -21.09
C ILE A 193 33.10 35.32 -21.08
N LEU A 194 32.10 34.77 -20.38
CA LEU A 194 31.90 33.33 -20.29
C LEU A 194 31.24 32.77 -21.56
N LEU A 195 30.27 33.49 -22.14
CA LEU A 195 29.67 33.11 -23.42
C LEU A 195 30.72 33.07 -24.55
N HIS A 196 31.64 34.03 -24.54
CA HIS A 196 32.75 34.05 -25.47
C HIS A 196 33.74 32.91 -25.20
N ALA A 197 34.09 32.66 -23.93
CA ALA A 197 34.94 31.54 -23.53
C ALA A 197 34.32 30.18 -23.93
N GLN A 198 33.00 30.02 -23.82
CA GLN A 198 32.27 28.82 -24.24
C GLN A 198 32.47 28.53 -25.73
N LYS A 199 32.30 29.54 -26.58
CA LYS A 199 32.48 29.42 -28.04
C LYS A 199 33.93 29.10 -28.40
N LEU A 200 34.88 29.84 -27.82
CA LEU A 200 36.31 29.65 -28.07
C LEU A 200 36.77 28.25 -27.66
N THR A 201 36.47 27.83 -26.44
CA THR A 201 36.88 26.53 -25.91
C THR A 201 36.26 25.38 -26.69
N ARG A 202 35.00 25.50 -27.15
CA ARG A 202 34.34 24.50 -27.99
C ARG A 202 35.11 24.29 -29.30
N THR A 203 35.44 25.36 -30.03
CA THR A 203 36.18 25.28 -31.29
C THR A 203 37.58 24.69 -31.09
N SER A 204 38.32 25.16 -30.08
CA SER A 204 39.66 24.66 -29.80
C SER A 204 39.66 23.19 -29.39
N LEU A 205 38.74 22.77 -28.52
CA LEU A 205 38.64 21.37 -28.10
C LEU A 205 38.27 20.45 -29.27
N GLN A 206 37.38 20.87 -30.18
CA GLN A 206 37.05 20.11 -31.39
C GLN A 206 38.26 19.92 -32.31
N GLN A 207 39.11 20.95 -32.46
CA GLN A 207 40.34 20.88 -33.25
C GLN A 207 41.42 20.00 -32.61
N LEU A 208 41.51 20.00 -31.27
CA LEU A 208 42.49 19.22 -30.53
C LEU A 208 42.09 17.76 -30.34
N MET A 209 40.79 17.43 -30.38
CA MET A 209 40.25 16.10 -30.11
C MET A 209 40.88 14.95 -30.93
N PRO A 210 41.22 15.12 -32.24
CA PRO A 210 41.92 14.08 -33.02
C PRO A 210 43.38 13.85 -32.60
N LEU A 211 43.98 14.80 -31.86
CA LEU A 211 45.39 14.80 -31.44
C LEU A 211 45.57 14.32 -29.98
N MET A 212 44.51 13.78 -29.37
CA MET A 212 44.48 13.33 -27.97
C MET A 212 44.52 11.80 -27.89
N SER A 213 44.96 11.26 -26.75
CA SER A 213 44.81 9.82 -26.48
C SER A 213 43.34 9.42 -26.49
N SER A 214 43.03 8.16 -26.81
CA SER A 214 41.65 7.65 -26.91
C SER A 214 40.80 7.97 -25.67
N ASN A 215 41.36 7.78 -24.46
CA ASN A 215 40.69 8.10 -23.21
C ASN A 215 40.41 9.62 -23.09
N CYS A 216 41.39 10.48 -23.34
CA CYS A 216 41.21 11.93 -23.25
C CYS A 216 40.25 12.49 -24.31
N SER A 217 40.30 11.93 -25.53
CA SER A 217 39.40 12.27 -26.63
C SER A 217 37.94 11.94 -26.27
N SER A 218 37.70 10.78 -25.66
CA SER A 218 36.35 10.39 -25.21
C SER A 218 35.76 11.34 -24.15
N TYR A 219 36.58 11.81 -23.19
CA TYR A 219 36.14 12.78 -22.19
C TYR A 219 35.80 14.14 -22.79
N VAL A 220 36.62 14.62 -23.73
CA VAL A 220 36.37 15.89 -24.42
C VAL A 220 35.12 15.79 -25.30
N ALA A 221 34.95 14.68 -26.03
CA ALA A 221 33.75 14.43 -26.83
C ALA A 221 32.49 14.46 -25.96
N GLN A 222 32.52 13.81 -24.80
CA GLN A 222 31.38 13.80 -23.88
C GLN A 222 31.09 15.20 -23.32
N ALA A 223 32.11 15.98 -22.95
CA ALA A 223 31.96 17.36 -22.45
C ALA A 223 31.40 18.31 -23.51
N LEU A 224 31.84 18.15 -24.77
CA LEU A 224 31.32 18.91 -25.91
C LEU A 224 29.89 18.52 -26.28
N LYS A 225 29.49 17.25 -26.04
CA LYS A 225 28.10 16.80 -26.20
C LYS A 225 27.22 17.42 -25.12
N LEU A 226 27.55 17.17 -23.85
CA LEU A 226 26.81 17.68 -22.71
C LEU A 226 27.81 18.02 -21.58
N PRO A 227 27.97 19.30 -21.20
CA PRO A 227 28.84 19.68 -20.09
C PRO A 227 28.39 19.04 -18.78
N ARG A 228 29.34 18.77 -17.88
CA ARG A 228 29.12 18.07 -16.60
C ARG A 228 28.03 18.69 -15.76
N HIS A 229 27.99 20.02 -15.65
CA HIS A 229 26.98 20.72 -14.84
C HIS A 229 25.55 20.63 -15.41
N LEU A 230 25.34 20.09 -16.63
CA LEU A 230 24.02 19.77 -17.19
C LEU A 230 23.68 18.28 -17.11
N ARG A 231 24.63 17.43 -16.69
CA ARG A 231 24.40 15.98 -16.64
C ARG A 231 23.66 15.57 -15.37
N MET A 232 22.88 14.50 -15.48
CA MET A 232 22.32 13.79 -14.34
C MET A 232 23.44 13.16 -13.49
N ALA A 233 23.54 13.56 -12.21
CA ALA A 233 24.67 13.23 -11.34
C ALA A 233 24.91 11.73 -11.17
N ARG A 234 23.84 10.93 -11.03
CA ARG A 234 23.94 9.47 -10.86
C ARG A 234 24.48 8.75 -12.09
N LEU A 235 24.06 9.15 -13.29
CA LEU A 235 24.58 8.59 -14.55
C LEU A 235 26.04 8.97 -14.77
N GLU A 236 26.41 10.23 -14.47
CA GLU A 236 27.80 10.68 -14.52
C GLU A 236 28.67 9.88 -13.54
N SER A 237 28.20 9.65 -12.31
CA SER A 237 28.95 8.91 -11.29
C SER A 237 29.23 7.47 -11.71
N ARG A 238 28.22 6.77 -12.24
CA ARG A 238 28.40 5.40 -12.77
C ARG A 238 29.48 5.35 -13.84
N ASN A 239 29.41 6.26 -14.81
CA ASN A 239 30.38 6.32 -15.90
C ASN A 239 31.77 6.64 -15.36
N TYR A 240 31.89 7.61 -14.45
CA TYR A 240 33.18 8.08 -13.94
C TYR A 240 33.89 7.06 -13.04
N ILE A 241 33.17 6.31 -12.20
CA ILE A 241 33.77 5.24 -11.36
C ILE A 241 34.60 4.26 -12.20
N SER A 242 34.09 3.88 -13.38
CA SER A 242 34.77 2.93 -14.28
C SER A 242 36.07 3.50 -14.86
N CYS A 243 36.08 4.80 -15.12
CA CYS A 243 37.22 5.49 -15.70
C CYS A 243 38.24 5.92 -14.64
N TYR A 244 37.80 6.27 -13.42
CA TYR A 244 38.67 6.65 -12.31
C TYR A 244 39.67 5.55 -11.98
N ARG A 245 39.24 4.28 -12.02
CA ARG A 245 40.12 3.11 -11.86
C ARG A 245 41.29 3.06 -12.86
N LYS A 246 41.11 3.64 -14.05
CA LYS A 246 42.11 3.63 -15.13
C LYS A 246 43.10 4.79 -15.02
N GLU A 247 42.90 5.72 -14.09
CA GLU A 247 43.81 6.84 -13.86
C GLU A 247 45.12 6.32 -13.21
N LYS A 248 46.28 6.84 -13.65
CA LYS A 248 47.59 6.33 -13.22
C LYS A 248 47.84 6.43 -11.70
N ASN A 249 47.27 7.45 -11.05
CA ASN A 249 47.50 7.79 -9.65
C ASN A 249 46.18 7.93 -8.87
N PHE A 250 45.18 7.09 -9.17
CA PHE A 250 43.89 7.14 -8.47
C PHE A 250 44.05 6.79 -6.98
N ASN A 251 43.26 7.41 -6.12
CA ASN A 251 43.23 7.10 -4.69
C ASN A 251 42.37 5.85 -4.47
N LEU A 252 42.97 4.81 -3.89
CA LEU A 252 42.31 3.54 -3.67
C LEU A 252 41.13 3.63 -2.68
N ASP A 253 41.26 4.43 -1.62
CA ASP A 253 40.21 4.63 -0.63
C ASP A 253 39.00 5.35 -1.26
N LEU A 254 39.22 6.38 -2.09
CA LEU A 254 38.14 7.05 -2.84
C LEU A 254 37.41 6.09 -3.78
N PHE A 255 38.16 5.26 -4.51
CA PHE A 255 37.57 4.28 -5.42
C PHE A 255 36.76 3.21 -4.68
N GLN A 256 37.26 2.73 -3.54
CA GLN A 256 36.54 1.77 -2.70
C GLN A 256 35.27 2.38 -2.12
N LEU A 257 35.35 3.59 -1.55
CA LEU A 257 34.21 4.30 -1.00
C LEU A 257 33.15 4.53 -2.08
N ALA A 258 33.54 5.05 -3.25
CA ALA A 258 32.61 5.27 -4.36
C ALA A 258 31.90 4.01 -4.81
N ARG A 259 32.59 2.86 -4.84
CA ARG A 259 31.97 1.57 -5.19
C ARG A 259 31.01 1.07 -4.13
N VAL A 260 31.40 1.13 -2.87
CA VAL A 260 30.56 0.67 -1.74
C VAL A 260 29.32 1.55 -1.64
N ASP A 261 29.50 2.88 -1.63
CA ASP A 261 28.42 3.86 -1.60
C ASP A 261 27.47 3.71 -2.80
N PHE A 262 28.00 3.61 -4.02
CA PHE A 262 27.15 3.43 -5.21
C PHE A 262 26.28 2.17 -5.11
N ASN A 263 26.82 1.06 -4.60
CA ASN A 263 26.04 -0.17 -4.39
C ASN A 263 25.01 -0.03 -3.24
N MET A 264 25.35 0.67 -2.16
CA MET A 264 24.41 0.94 -1.06
C MET A 264 23.25 1.80 -1.53
N VAL A 265 23.51 2.88 -2.26
CA VAL A 265 22.44 3.73 -2.79
C VAL A 265 21.64 3.00 -3.88
N GLN A 266 22.27 2.12 -4.66
CA GLN A 266 21.53 1.25 -5.57
C GLN A 266 20.54 0.33 -4.83
N GLN A 267 20.96 -0.26 -3.72
CA GLN A 267 20.08 -1.09 -2.89
C GLN A 267 18.94 -0.27 -2.28
N LEU A 268 19.20 0.98 -1.88
CA LEU A 268 18.18 1.91 -1.44
C LEU A 268 17.16 2.18 -2.57
N HIS A 269 17.61 2.52 -3.78
CA HIS A 269 16.72 2.71 -4.93
C HIS A 269 15.87 1.47 -5.25
N ASN A 270 16.44 0.27 -5.16
CA ASN A 270 15.68 -0.97 -5.35
C ASN A 270 14.58 -1.13 -4.28
N THR A 271 14.85 -0.70 -3.05
CA THR A 271 13.87 -0.71 -1.96
C THR A 271 12.75 0.30 -2.23
N GLU A 272 13.10 1.51 -2.67
CA GLU A 272 12.15 2.56 -3.07
C GLU A 272 11.25 2.10 -4.23
N LEU A 273 11.86 1.56 -5.29
CA LEU A 273 11.13 1.01 -6.44
C LEU A 273 10.20 -0.13 -6.04
N THR A 274 10.62 -0.99 -5.12
CA THR A 274 9.75 -2.07 -4.61
C THR A 274 8.53 -1.51 -3.89
N GLU A 275 8.66 -0.41 -3.14
CA GLU A 275 7.51 0.30 -2.55
C GLU A 275 6.61 0.91 -3.62
N ILE A 276 7.19 1.62 -4.59
CA ILE A 276 6.47 2.32 -5.66
C ILE A 276 5.71 1.33 -6.55
N VAL A 277 6.34 0.25 -7.01
CA VAL A 277 5.71 -0.78 -7.83
C VAL A 277 4.58 -1.47 -7.06
N ARG A 278 4.75 -1.73 -5.76
CA ARG A 278 3.67 -2.28 -4.93
C ARG A 278 2.49 -1.31 -4.84
N TRP A 279 2.77 -0.04 -4.55
CA TRP A 279 1.74 1.01 -4.50
C TRP A 279 1.02 1.13 -5.84
N TRP A 280 1.74 1.16 -6.96
CA TRP A 280 1.16 1.29 -8.29
C TRP A 280 0.24 0.12 -8.65
N LYS A 281 0.68 -1.11 -8.38
CA LYS A 281 -0.15 -2.32 -8.54
C LYS A 281 -1.38 -2.30 -7.65
N GLN A 282 -1.25 -1.85 -6.40
CA GLN A 282 -2.39 -1.72 -5.48
C GLN A 282 -3.38 -0.65 -5.94
N LEU A 283 -2.88 0.44 -6.54
CA LEU A 283 -3.71 1.46 -7.16
C LEU A 283 -4.51 0.85 -8.30
N GLY A 284 -3.88 0.07 -9.18
CA GLY A 284 -4.55 -0.72 -10.23
C GLY A 284 -5.26 0.14 -11.27
N LEU A 285 -4.71 1.32 -11.56
CA LEU A 285 -5.25 2.23 -12.58
C LEU A 285 -5.07 1.66 -13.97
N VAL A 286 -3.91 1.05 -14.28
CA VAL A 286 -3.60 0.47 -15.59
C VAL A 286 -4.63 -0.60 -16.00
N ASP A 287 -5.04 -1.45 -15.06
CA ASP A 287 -6.06 -2.49 -15.32
C ASP A 287 -7.45 -1.91 -15.58
N LYS A 288 -7.72 -0.69 -15.10
CA LYS A 288 -9.05 -0.03 -15.15
C LYS A 288 -9.13 1.03 -16.23
N LEU A 289 -7.99 1.58 -16.64
CA LEU A 289 -7.83 2.66 -17.59
C LEU A 289 -6.88 2.16 -18.67
N SER A 290 -7.41 1.39 -19.63
CA SER A 290 -6.60 0.77 -20.70
C SER A 290 -5.89 1.78 -21.60
N PHE A 291 -6.28 3.05 -21.55
CA PHE A 291 -5.66 4.16 -22.28
C PHE A 291 -4.49 4.80 -21.53
N ALA A 292 -4.36 4.58 -20.22
CA ALA A 292 -3.36 5.24 -19.39
C ALA A 292 -1.98 4.56 -19.50
N ARG A 293 -0.92 5.36 -19.57
CA ARG A 293 0.47 4.91 -19.67
C ARG A 293 0.94 4.24 -18.37
N ASP A 294 1.52 3.03 -18.49
CA ASP A 294 2.15 2.32 -17.37
C ASP A 294 3.65 2.66 -17.26
N ARG A 295 3.96 3.81 -16.66
CA ARG A 295 5.34 4.35 -16.61
C ARG A 295 5.90 4.66 -15.21
N PRO A 296 5.66 3.84 -14.17
CA PRO A 296 6.13 4.14 -12.81
C PRO A 296 7.67 4.16 -12.69
N LEU A 297 8.38 3.39 -13.52
CA LEU A 297 9.84 3.33 -13.52
C LEU A 297 10.47 4.58 -14.15
N GLU A 298 9.86 5.11 -15.22
CA GLU A 298 10.26 6.38 -15.81
C GLU A 298 10.04 7.53 -14.81
N CYS A 299 8.88 7.54 -14.14
CA CYS A 299 8.60 8.49 -13.06
C CYS A 299 9.65 8.42 -11.93
N PHE A 300 10.10 7.22 -11.57
CA PHE A 300 11.15 7.06 -10.56
C PHE A 300 12.50 7.63 -11.04
N LEU A 301 12.87 7.39 -12.31
CA LEU A 301 14.09 7.93 -12.91
C LEU A 301 14.12 9.47 -12.84
N TRP A 302 12.98 10.12 -13.10
CA TRP A 302 12.83 11.57 -12.91
C TRP A 302 13.21 12.00 -11.50
N THR A 303 12.69 11.33 -10.47
CA THR A 303 12.97 11.71 -9.09
C THR A 303 14.39 11.40 -8.63
N VAL A 304 15.03 10.35 -9.15
CA VAL A 304 16.46 10.07 -8.94
C VAL A 304 17.32 11.18 -9.55
N GLY A 305 16.87 11.77 -10.67
CA GLY A 305 17.52 12.91 -11.30
C GLY A 305 17.42 14.17 -10.48
N ILE A 306 16.22 14.47 -9.98
CA ILE A 306 15.91 15.63 -9.14
C ILE A 306 16.62 15.56 -7.78
N PHE A 307 16.59 14.38 -7.13
CA PHE A 307 17.13 14.11 -5.79
C PHE A 307 18.12 12.93 -5.80
N PRO A 308 19.36 13.12 -6.29
CA PRO A 308 20.33 12.03 -6.41
C PRO A 308 20.94 11.54 -5.08
N GLU A 309 20.82 12.32 -4.00
CA GLU A 309 21.42 12.04 -2.69
C GLU A 309 20.58 11.04 -1.87
N PRO A 310 21.21 10.09 -1.14
CA PRO A 310 20.49 9.00 -0.50
C PRO A 310 19.47 9.43 0.57
N TYR A 311 19.75 10.49 1.33
CA TYR A 311 18.86 10.97 2.41
C TYR A 311 17.53 11.56 1.92
N HIS A 312 17.33 11.75 0.60
CA HIS A 312 16.06 12.19 0.00
C HIS A 312 15.11 11.05 -0.40
N SER A 313 15.29 9.84 0.14
CA SER A 313 14.47 8.65 -0.15
C SER A 313 12.96 8.89 -0.08
N SER A 314 12.49 9.50 1.01
CA SER A 314 11.06 9.80 1.19
C SER A 314 10.52 10.75 0.12
N CYS A 315 11.32 11.74 -0.31
CA CYS A 315 10.94 12.68 -1.35
C CYS A 315 10.84 11.99 -2.71
N ARG A 316 11.80 11.12 -3.06
CA ARG A 316 11.76 10.35 -4.30
C ARG A 316 10.52 9.48 -4.40
N ILE A 317 10.19 8.75 -3.33
CA ILE A 317 8.99 7.90 -3.30
C ILE A 317 7.72 8.73 -3.52
N GLU A 318 7.47 9.77 -2.72
CA GLU A 318 6.21 10.53 -2.83
C GLU A 318 6.12 11.35 -4.13
N LEU A 319 7.22 11.93 -4.59
CA LEU A 319 7.23 12.66 -5.85
C LEU A 319 7.01 11.71 -7.03
N THR A 320 7.54 10.48 -6.99
CA THR A 320 7.30 9.48 -8.04
C THR A 320 5.81 9.14 -8.12
N LYS A 321 5.16 8.93 -6.98
CA LYS A 321 3.70 8.68 -6.93
C LYS A 321 2.90 9.84 -7.52
N THR A 322 3.32 11.06 -7.20
CA THR A 322 2.68 12.30 -7.68
C THR A 322 2.83 12.42 -9.19
N ILE A 323 4.03 12.22 -9.74
CA ILE A 323 4.30 12.26 -11.18
C ILE A 323 3.51 11.15 -11.89
N ALA A 324 3.47 9.93 -11.34
CA ALA A 324 2.74 8.82 -11.95
C ALA A 324 1.22 9.08 -12.04
N ILE A 325 0.61 9.65 -11.00
CA ILE A 325 -0.80 10.08 -11.06
C ILE A 325 -0.98 11.22 -12.07
N LEU A 326 -0.05 12.19 -12.09
CA LEU A 326 -0.11 13.30 -13.04
C LEU A 326 -0.12 12.81 -14.49
N LEU A 327 0.69 11.81 -14.84
CA LEU A 327 0.68 11.20 -16.18
C LEU A 327 -0.66 10.53 -16.53
N VAL A 328 -1.31 9.88 -15.56
CA VAL A 328 -2.66 9.32 -15.80
C VAL A 328 -3.67 10.43 -16.03
N LEU A 329 -3.58 11.53 -15.29
CA LEU A 329 -4.44 12.69 -15.51
C LEU A 329 -4.17 13.32 -16.88
N ASP A 330 -2.91 13.46 -17.28
CA ASP A 330 -2.50 13.91 -18.61
C ASP A 330 -3.18 13.08 -19.71
N ASP A 331 -3.13 11.75 -19.61
CA ASP A 331 -3.81 10.84 -20.55
C ASP A 331 -5.34 11.02 -20.57
N VAL A 332 -5.93 11.26 -19.40
CA VAL A 332 -7.37 11.56 -19.29
C VAL A 332 -7.70 12.87 -20.00
N PHE A 333 -6.90 13.92 -19.82
CA PHE A 333 -7.19 15.24 -20.38
C PHE A 333 -6.91 15.33 -21.88
N ASP A 334 -5.87 14.66 -22.37
CA ASP A 334 -5.43 14.78 -23.76
C ASP A 334 -6.14 13.79 -24.69
N SER A 335 -6.30 12.54 -24.24
CA SER A 335 -6.64 11.43 -25.16
C SER A 335 -8.03 10.82 -24.94
N TYR A 336 -8.62 10.95 -23.74
CA TYR A 336 -9.81 10.15 -23.40
C TYR A 336 -11.04 10.96 -22.95
N GLY A 337 -10.87 11.94 -22.09
CA GLY A 337 -11.95 12.66 -21.43
C GLY A 337 -12.72 13.57 -22.38
N SER A 338 -14.06 13.52 -22.32
CA SER A 338 -14.88 14.50 -23.02
C SER A 338 -14.80 15.87 -22.32
N LEU A 339 -14.98 16.97 -23.06
CA LEU A 339 -14.93 18.31 -22.47
C LEU A 339 -15.87 18.47 -21.27
N ASP A 340 -17.08 17.91 -21.36
CA ASP A 340 -18.07 17.96 -20.28
C ASP A 340 -17.58 17.18 -19.04
N ASP A 341 -17.03 15.99 -19.23
CA ASP A 341 -16.44 15.19 -18.15
C ASP A 341 -15.26 15.92 -17.50
N LEU A 342 -14.37 16.53 -18.30
CA LEU A 342 -13.20 17.26 -17.81
C LEU A 342 -13.59 18.51 -17.01
N VAL A 343 -14.68 19.20 -17.38
CA VAL A 343 -15.23 20.32 -16.59
C VAL A 343 -15.72 19.81 -15.23
N LEU A 344 -16.50 18.73 -15.21
CA LEU A 344 -16.99 18.13 -13.96
C LEU A 344 -15.83 17.67 -13.07
N PHE A 345 -14.81 17.04 -13.65
CA PHE A 345 -13.62 16.59 -12.94
C PHE A 345 -12.85 17.76 -12.33
N THR A 346 -12.66 18.84 -13.10
CA THR A 346 -11.99 20.06 -12.63
C THR A 346 -12.76 20.68 -11.46
N ASP A 347 -14.08 20.75 -11.55
CA ASP A 347 -14.92 21.26 -10.46
C ASP A 347 -14.87 20.36 -9.22
N ALA A 348 -14.78 19.03 -9.40
CA ALA A 348 -14.59 18.10 -8.29
C ALA A 348 -13.24 18.28 -7.58
N ILE A 349 -12.15 18.50 -8.35
CA ILE A 349 -10.83 18.81 -7.79
C ILE A 349 -10.89 20.15 -7.02
N ARG A 350 -11.57 21.18 -7.55
CA ARG A 350 -11.71 22.47 -6.84
C ARG A 350 -12.39 22.34 -5.49
N ARG A 351 -13.44 21.52 -5.40
CA ARG A 351 -14.14 21.27 -4.13
C ARG A 351 -13.31 20.43 -3.16
N TRP A 352 -12.55 19.47 -3.69
CA TRP A 352 -11.68 18.56 -2.92
C TRP A 352 -12.41 17.85 -1.76
N ASP A 353 -13.62 17.38 -2.02
CA ASP A 353 -14.43 16.57 -1.11
C ASP A 353 -15.02 15.35 -1.83
N LEU A 354 -15.34 14.31 -1.06
CA LEU A 354 -15.79 13.03 -1.61
C LEU A 354 -17.19 13.08 -2.22
N GLY A 355 -18.04 14.03 -1.83
CA GLY A 355 -19.37 14.22 -2.42
C GLY A 355 -19.31 14.73 -3.85
N ALA A 356 -18.24 15.44 -4.23
CA ALA A 356 -18.05 15.92 -5.58
C ALA A 356 -17.93 14.81 -6.64
N MET A 357 -17.64 13.57 -6.24
CA MET A 357 -17.51 12.43 -7.14
C MET A 357 -18.83 11.89 -7.69
N GLU A 358 -19.97 12.20 -7.05
CA GLU A 358 -21.26 11.61 -7.43
C GLU A 358 -21.64 11.92 -8.88
N HIS A 359 -21.18 13.06 -9.40
CA HIS A 359 -21.47 13.51 -10.75
C HIS A 359 -20.40 13.10 -11.78
N LEU A 360 -19.32 12.45 -11.35
CA LEU A 360 -18.25 12.03 -12.27
C LEU A 360 -18.60 10.71 -12.96
N PRO A 361 -18.15 10.49 -14.21
CA PRO A 361 -18.19 9.17 -14.81
C PRO A 361 -17.27 8.20 -14.05
N GLU A 362 -17.56 6.91 -14.15
CA GLU A 362 -16.95 5.88 -13.29
C GLU A 362 -15.40 5.85 -13.36
N TYR A 363 -14.84 5.97 -14.57
CA TYR A 363 -13.38 6.01 -14.76
C TYR A 363 -12.73 7.22 -14.05
N MET A 364 -13.42 8.37 -14.01
CA MET A 364 -12.95 9.56 -13.31
C MET A 364 -13.12 9.48 -11.80
N LYS A 365 -14.13 8.76 -11.28
CA LYS A 365 -14.22 8.51 -9.83
C LYS A 365 -13.01 7.74 -9.32
N ILE A 366 -12.56 6.74 -10.09
CA ILE A 366 -11.36 5.96 -9.78
C ILE A 366 -10.12 6.89 -9.79
N CYS A 367 -9.95 7.71 -10.84
CA CYS A 367 -8.85 8.69 -10.90
C CYS A 367 -8.88 9.70 -9.74
N TYR A 368 -10.06 10.24 -9.43
CA TYR A 368 -10.24 11.19 -8.35
C TYR A 368 -9.87 10.59 -7.00
N MET A 369 -10.39 9.41 -6.67
CA MET A 369 -10.05 8.73 -5.42
C MET A 369 -8.58 8.37 -5.32
N ALA A 370 -7.95 7.95 -6.43
CA ALA A 370 -6.52 7.67 -6.47
C ALA A 370 -5.68 8.92 -6.15
N LEU A 371 -6.01 10.07 -6.76
CA LEU A 371 -5.40 11.37 -6.49
C LEU A 371 -5.63 11.81 -5.04
N PHE A 372 -6.88 11.78 -4.60
CA PHE A 372 -7.32 12.20 -3.27
C PHE A 372 -6.62 11.41 -2.16
N ASN A 373 -6.66 10.07 -2.23
CA ASN A 373 -6.05 9.20 -1.25
C ASN A 373 -4.52 9.33 -1.24
N THR A 374 -3.89 9.43 -2.41
CA THR A 374 -2.43 9.58 -2.49
C THR A 374 -1.98 10.90 -1.86
N THR A 375 -2.66 12.00 -2.15
CA THR A 375 -2.37 13.31 -1.56
C THR A 375 -2.53 13.30 -0.04
N ASN A 376 -3.62 12.70 0.47
CA ASN A 376 -3.85 12.63 1.91
C ASN A 376 -2.86 11.70 2.62
N ASN A 377 -2.41 10.62 1.97
CA ASN A 377 -1.36 9.75 2.51
C ASN A 377 0.00 10.48 2.58
N ILE A 378 0.34 11.32 1.60
CA ILE A 378 1.54 12.19 1.65
C ILE A 378 1.42 13.16 2.83
N GLY A 379 0.27 13.83 2.96
CA GLY A 379 -0.01 14.72 4.07
C GLY A 379 0.11 14.05 5.43
N TYR A 380 -0.43 12.83 5.57
CA TYR A 380 -0.30 12.03 6.80
C TYR A 380 1.15 11.68 7.15
N ARG A 381 1.96 11.27 6.16
CA ARG A 381 3.38 10.97 6.38
C ARG A 381 4.16 12.19 6.87
N ILE A 382 3.84 13.38 6.35
CA ILE A 382 4.46 14.65 6.77
C ILE A 382 3.97 15.05 8.16
N LEU A 383 2.67 14.99 8.42
CA LEU A 383 2.08 15.25 9.73
C LEU A 383 2.75 14.39 10.81
N LYS A 384 2.89 13.09 10.57
CA LYS A 384 3.53 12.17 11.53
C LYS A 384 5.00 12.52 11.81
N LYS A 385 5.75 12.96 10.79
CA LYS A 385 7.19 13.25 10.91
C LYS A 385 7.47 14.64 11.48
N GLN A 386 6.65 15.64 11.14
CA GLN A 386 6.92 17.07 11.37
C GLN A 386 5.85 17.79 12.19
N GLY A 387 4.73 17.13 12.53
CA GLY A 387 3.60 17.72 13.25
C GLY A 387 2.75 18.69 12.42
N TRP A 388 3.01 18.78 11.11
CA TRP A 388 2.37 19.76 10.24
C TRP A 388 1.42 19.14 9.23
N ASN A 389 0.16 19.58 9.23
CA ASN A 389 -0.84 19.19 8.23
C ASN A 389 -0.65 20.01 6.94
N VAL A 390 -0.03 19.40 5.94
CA VAL A 390 0.25 20.04 4.64
C VAL A 390 -0.83 19.85 3.59
N VAL A 391 -1.85 19.02 3.83
CA VAL A 391 -2.89 18.74 2.82
C VAL A 391 -3.56 20.02 2.31
N PRO A 392 -3.90 21.02 3.15
CA PRO A 392 -4.45 22.29 2.67
C PRO A 392 -3.57 23.02 1.65
N HIS A 393 -2.24 22.84 1.72
CA HIS A 393 -1.30 23.42 0.77
C HIS A 393 -1.15 22.58 -0.50
N LEU A 394 -1.22 21.25 -0.39
CA LEU A 394 -1.14 20.34 -1.53
C LEU A 394 -2.40 20.41 -2.43
N LYS A 395 -3.57 20.72 -1.87
CA LYS A 395 -4.83 20.77 -2.60
C LYS A 395 -5.17 22.13 -3.23
N ARG A 396 -4.35 23.17 -3.05
CA ARG A 396 -4.69 24.52 -3.55
C ARG A 396 -4.84 24.50 -5.07
N THR A 397 -6.07 24.66 -5.54
CA THR A 397 -6.48 24.61 -6.94
C THR A 397 -6.52 25.98 -7.62
N ASP A 398 -6.51 27.06 -6.83
CA ASP A 398 -6.49 28.41 -7.36
C ASP A 398 -5.06 28.90 -7.54
N VAL A 399 -4.66 29.13 -8.78
CA VAL A 399 -3.66 30.15 -9.10
C VAL A 399 -4.35 31.50 -8.96
N THR A 400 -4.77 31.88 -7.75
CA THR A 400 -5.22 33.26 -7.49
C THR A 400 -4.03 34.21 -7.64
N ASN A 401 -4.31 35.52 -7.79
CA ASN A 401 -3.28 36.55 -7.62
C ASN A 401 -2.54 36.41 -6.28
N GLU A 402 -3.11 35.76 -5.26
CA GLU A 402 -2.48 35.51 -3.97
C GLU A 402 -1.58 34.26 -3.96
N THR A 403 -1.89 33.20 -4.72
CA THR A 403 -0.96 32.07 -4.95
C THR A 403 0.19 32.50 -5.86
N ALA A 404 -0.14 33.29 -6.89
CA ALA A 404 0.86 34.04 -7.65
C ALA A 404 1.63 34.98 -6.73
N ALA A 405 1.03 35.59 -5.69
CA ALA A 405 1.71 36.42 -4.69
C ALA A 405 2.50 35.66 -3.61
N MET A 406 2.16 34.39 -3.33
CA MET A 406 2.96 33.48 -2.50
C MET A 406 4.13 32.91 -3.30
N MET A 407 3.99 32.81 -4.62
CA MET A 407 5.06 32.51 -5.58
C MET A 407 5.77 33.77 -6.12
N GLU A 408 5.23 34.98 -5.91
CA GLU A 408 5.79 36.30 -6.32
C GLU A 408 7.13 36.62 -5.66
N PRO A 409 7.48 36.10 -4.47
CA PRO A 409 8.84 36.21 -3.97
C PRO A 409 9.80 35.25 -4.69
N TYR A 410 9.31 34.28 -5.48
CA TYR A 410 10.07 33.17 -6.07
C TYR A 410 9.91 32.97 -7.61
N PRO A 411 9.60 34.01 -8.42
CA PRO A 411 9.01 33.84 -9.75
C PRO A 411 9.97 33.20 -10.76
N ASN A 412 11.28 33.26 -10.56
CA ASN A 412 12.23 32.78 -11.56
C ASN A 412 12.57 31.29 -11.40
N LEU A 413 12.94 30.82 -10.20
CA LEU A 413 13.53 29.47 -10.06
C LEU A 413 12.62 28.34 -10.58
N PHE A 414 11.38 28.29 -10.11
CA PHE A 414 10.43 27.24 -10.52
C PHE A 414 9.94 27.45 -11.96
N SER A 415 9.68 28.70 -12.38
CA SER A 415 9.15 28.97 -13.72
C SER A 415 10.19 28.76 -14.81
N VAL A 416 11.45 29.13 -14.57
CA VAL A 416 12.57 28.94 -15.49
C VAL A 416 12.89 27.45 -15.60
N SER A 417 12.94 26.72 -14.48
CA SER A 417 13.13 25.26 -14.50
C SER A 417 11.98 24.55 -15.25
N GLY A 418 10.73 24.91 -14.96
CA GLY A 418 9.56 24.39 -15.67
C GLY A 418 9.54 24.76 -17.17
N LYS A 419 10.02 25.95 -17.52
CA LYS A 419 10.19 26.37 -18.92
C LYS A 419 11.25 25.52 -19.64
N ILE A 420 12.39 25.24 -18.99
CA ILE A 420 13.41 24.33 -19.55
C ILE A 420 12.81 22.95 -19.78
N LEU A 421 12.08 22.41 -18.80
CA LEU A 421 11.38 21.13 -18.91
C LEU A 421 10.43 21.11 -20.12
N ARG A 422 9.51 22.07 -20.22
CA ARG A 422 8.51 22.11 -21.29
C ARG A 422 9.14 22.28 -22.68
N LEU A 423 10.18 23.11 -22.79
CA LEU A 423 10.85 23.31 -24.09
C LEU A 423 11.62 22.06 -24.54
N TRP A 424 12.18 21.27 -23.61
CA TRP A 424 12.79 19.99 -23.94
C TRP A 424 11.77 18.93 -24.34
N ASP A 425 10.65 18.87 -23.61
CA ASP A 425 9.50 18.03 -23.93
C ASP A 425 9.00 18.32 -25.36
N ASP A 426 8.64 19.58 -25.67
CA ASP A 426 8.22 19.99 -27.02
C ASP A 426 9.25 19.65 -28.11
N LEU A 427 10.56 19.70 -27.82
CA LEU A 427 11.60 19.33 -28.78
C LEU A 427 11.64 17.83 -29.08
N GLY A 428 11.27 17.00 -28.10
CA GLY A 428 11.31 15.54 -28.17
C GLY A 428 10.00 14.89 -28.63
N THR A 429 8.83 15.50 -28.34
CA THR A 429 7.52 14.86 -28.55
C THR A 429 6.68 15.46 -29.68
N ALA A 430 7.09 16.60 -30.26
CA ALA A 430 6.24 17.36 -31.18
C ALA A 430 5.78 16.58 -32.43
N GLU A 431 6.58 15.64 -32.93
CA GLU A 431 6.19 14.82 -34.09
C GLU A 431 5.03 13.89 -33.71
N GLU A 432 5.14 13.17 -32.59
CA GLU A 432 4.09 12.27 -32.10
C GLU A 432 2.83 13.04 -31.67
N GLU A 433 2.98 14.19 -31.01
CA GLU A 433 1.86 15.06 -30.61
C GLU A 433 1.06 15.54 -31.85
N GLN A 434 1.78 15.88 -32.92
CA GLN A 434 1.15 16.30 -34.17
C GLN A 434 0.43 15.13 -34.88
N GLU A 435 0.97 13.91 -34.80
CA GLU A 435 0.29 12.71 -35.32
C GLU A 435 -1.00 12.39 -34.55
N ARG A 436 -1.04 12.65 -33.23
CA ARG A 436 -2.25 12.47 -32.41
C ARG A 436 -3.30 13.57 -32.61
N GLY A 437 -2.90 14.71 -33.17
CA GLY A 437 -3.77 15.87 -33.37
C GLY A 437 -3.89 16.77 -32.13
N ASP A 438 -2.87 16.75 -31.27
CA ASP A 438 -2.80 17.55 -30.04
C ASP A 438 -2.71 19.06 -30.36
N VAL A 439 -2.88 19.91 -29.35
CA VAL A 439 -2.79 21.38 -29.49
C VAL A 439 -1.38 21.79 -29.92
N ALA A 440 -1.27 22.92 -30.62
CA ALA A 440 -0.01 23.38 -31.16
C ALA A 440 1.13 23.48 -30.14
N SER A 441 2.20 22.69 -30.35
CA SER A 441 3.42 22.72 -29.54
C SER A 441 4.12 24.08 -29.62
N SER A 442 5.10 24.33 -28.75
CA SER A 442 5.87 25.59 -28.82
C SER A 442 6.60 25.77 -30.16
N ILE A 443 6.99 24.67 -30.83
CA ILE A 443 7.55 24.69 -32.19
C ILE A 443 6.57 25.33 -33.16
N GLN A 444 5.32 24.89 -33.16
CA GLN A 444 4.28 25.41 -34.05
C GLN A 444 3.89 26.85 -33.69
N CYS A 445 3.79 27.16 -32.40
CA CYS A 445 3.52 28.51 -31.91
C CYS A 445 4.59 29.51 -32.37
N TYR A 446 5.88 29.19 -32.18
CA TYR A 446 6.97 30.09 -32.58
C TYR A 446 7.17 30.14 -34.08
N THR A 447 6.90 29.05 -34.82
CA THR A 447 6.90 29.07 -36.28
C THR A 447 5.93 30.12 -36.80
N ASN A 448 4.71 30.15 -36.25
CA ASN A 448 3.68 31.11 -36.63
C ASN A 448 3.95 32.53 -36.12
N GLU A 449 4.37 32.69 -34.86
CA GLU A 449 4.60 34.01 -34.24
C GLU A 449 5.80 34.74 -34.86
N LYS A 450 6.91 34.02 -35.10
CA LYS A 450 8.14 34.60 -35.64
C LYS A 450 8.22 34.57 -37.16
N GLY A 451 7.26 33.91 -37.83
CA GLY A 451 7.25 33.74 -39.28
C GLY A 451 8.45 32.92 -39.78
N PHE A 452 8.84 31.88 -39.05
CA PHE A 452 9.96 31.03 -39.44
C PHE A 452 9.63 30.26 -40.73
N SER A 453 10.63 30.12 -41.60
CA SER A 453 10.48 29.49 -42.91
C SER A 453 10.61 27.97 -42.86
N SER A 454 11.12 27.44 -41.75
CA SER A 454 11.26 26.00 -41.51
C SER A 454 11.16 25.63 -40.04
N GLU A 455 10.74 24.40 -39.76
CA GLU A 455 10.72 23.84 -38.41
C GLU A 455 12.11 23.82 -37.75
N LYS A 456 13.17 23.67 -38.56
CA LYS A 456 14.56 23.72 -38.09
C LYS A 456 14.91 25.07 -37.45
N GLU A 457 14.41 26.17 -38.00
CA GLU A 457 14.60 27.52 -37.42
C GLU A 457 13.85 27.66 -36.10
N ALA A 458 12.64 27.10 -35.99
CA ALA A 458 11.86 27.09 -34.76
C ALA A 458 12.52 26.24 -33.66
N ARG A 459 12.99 25.02 -33.99
CA ARG A 459 13.74 24.17 -33.05
C ARG A 459 15.02 24.84 -32.56
N GLU A 460 15.75 25.54 -33.44
CA GLU A 460 16.94 26.30 -33.05
C GLU A 460 16.60 27.50 -32.17
N HIS A 461 15.50 28.21 -32.44
CA HIS A 461 14.99 29.26 -31.56
C HIS A 461 14.70 28.72 -30.15
N ILE A 462 14.06 27.54 -30.06
CA ILE A 462 13.78 26.89 -28.76
C ILE A 462 15.06 26.52 -28.02
N ARG A 463 16.08 25.98 -28.70
CA ARG A 463 17.40 25.72 -28.07
C ARG A 463 18.05 26.99 -27.52
N ASN A 464 17.90 28.12 -28.21
CA ASN A 464 18.36 29.42 -27.71
C ASN A 464 17.56 29.89 -26.49
N LEU A 465 16.25 29.65 -26.44
CA LEU A 465 15.41 29.93 -25.26
C LEU A 465 15.80 29.06 -24.07
N ILE A 466 16.10 27.77 -24.29
CA ILE A 466 16.62 26.87 -23.24
C ILE A 466 17.96 27.41 -22.71
N SER A 467 18.87 27.80 -23.61
CA SER A 467 20.18 28.35 -23.23
C SER A 467 20.04 29.64 -22.41
N SER A 468 19.16 30.56 -22.83
CA SER A 468 18.86 31.78 -22.07
C SER A 468 18.24 31.48 -20.71
N SER A 469 17.41 30.44 -20.61
CA SER A 469 16.77 30.03 -19.36
C SER A 469 17.80 29.44 -18.38
N TRP A 470 18.81 28.71 -18.88
CA TRP A 470 19.94 28.27 -18.03
C TRP A 470 20.74 29.43 -17.44
N LEU A 471 20.95 30.53 -18.18
CA LEU A 471 21.62 31.73 -17.65
C LEU A 471 20.85 32.35 -16.48
N GLU A 472 19.51 32.31 -16.53
CA GLU A 472 18.65 32.76 -15.44
C GLU A 472 18.75 31.84 -14.23
N LEU A 473 18.68 30.54 -14.46
CA LEU A 473 18.73 29.53 -13.40
C LEU A 473 20.08 29.50 -12.67
N ASN A 474 21.18 29.69 -13.41
CA ASN A 474 22.51 29.89 -12.84
C ASN A 474 22.61 31.17 -12.00
N GLY A 475 21.88 32.23 -12.38
CA GLY A 475 21.79 33.47 -11.61
C GLY A 475 21.18 33.24 -10.23
N GLU A 476 20.07 32.51 -10.18
CA GLU A 476 19.39 32.15 -8.93
C GLU A 476 20.23 31.24 -8.02
N LEU A 477 21.14 30.44 -8.58
CA LEU A 477 22.07 29.62 -7.77
C LEU A 477 23.07 30.46 -6.98
N VAL A 478 23.53 31.58 -7.56
CA VAL A 478 24.67 32.37 -7.06
C VAL A 478 24.22 33.61 -6.30
N SER A 479 23.04 34.11 -6.62
CA SER A 479 22.42 35.25 -5.96
C SER A 479 20.92 34.96 -5.86
N PRO A 480 20.52 34.02 -4.98
CA PRO A 480 19.13 33.61 -4.86
C PRO A 480 18.28 34.83 -4.50
N THR A 481 17.21 35.03 -5.27
CA THR A 481 16.28 36.16 -5.09
C THR A 481 15.52 36.12 -3.75
N ALA A 482 15.53 34.98 -3.05
CA ALA A 482 14.90 34.77 -1.75
C ALA A 482 15.69 33.79 -0.85
N ALA A 483 15.37 33.75 0.45
CA ALA A 483 15.96 32.86 1.45
C ALA A 483 15.49 31.39 1.33
N LEU A 484 15.47 30.82 0.12
CA LEU A 484 15.15 29.41 -0.10
C LEU A 484 16.31 28.52 0.34
N PRO A 485 16.03 27.33 0.92
CA PRO A 485 17.07 26.34 1.19
C PRO A 485 17.80 25.95 -0.10
N LEU A 486 19.13 25.85 -0.06
CA LEU A 486 19.97 25.48 -1.21
C LEU A 486 19.55 24.12 -1.82
N SER A 487 18.98 23.22 -1.02
CA SER A 487 18.44 21.93 -1.48
C SER A 487 17.31 22.09 -2.50
N ILE A 488 16.44 23.09 -2.34
CA ILE A 488 15.36 23.40 -3.29
C ILE A 488 15.93 23.99 -4.59
N VAL A 489 16.90 24.89 -4.48
CA VAL A 489 17.60 25.47 -5.65
C VAL A 489 18.29 24.37 -6.46
N LYS A 490 19.00 23.46 -5.79
CA LYS A 490 19.62 22.28 -6.41
C LYS A 490 18.59 21.36 -7.07
N ALA A 491 17.45 21.12 -6.43
CA ALA A 491 16.37 20.31 -7.01
C ALA A 491 15.81 20.94 -8.30
N SER A 492 15.60 22.26 -8.34
CA SER A 492 15.15 22.97 -9.55
C SER A 492 16.18 22.93 -10.68
N LEU A 493 17.48 23.04 -10.37
CA LEU A 493 18.55 22.82 -11.36
C LEU A 493 18.53 21.38 -11.89
N ASN A 494 18.42 20.42 -10.98
CA ASN A 494 18.39 19.00 -11.30
C ASN A 494 17.18 18.61 -12.15
N LEU A 495 16.03 19.26 -11.97
CA LEU A 495 14.86 19.07 -12.85
C LEU A 495 15.20 19.42 -14.30
N GLY A 496 15.84 20.58 -14.54
CA GLY A 496 16.28 20.97 -15.89
C GLY A 496 17.32 20.01 -16.49
N ARG A 497 18.28 19.53 -15.67
CA ARG A 497 19.27 18.51 -16.09
C ARG A 497 18.59 17.21 -16.51
N THR A 498 17.60 16.80 -15.73
CA THR A 498 16.88 15.54 -15.94
C THR A 498 16.02 15.62 -17.21
N ALA A 499 15.35 16.76 -17.43
CA ALA A 499 14.57 16.98 -18.64
C ALA A 499 15.40 16.85 -19.91
N GLN A 500 16.57 17.47 -19.93
CA GLN A 500 17.49 17.33 -21.05
C GLN A 500 17.86 15.87 -21.29
N VAL A 501 18.23 15.11 -20.24
CA VAL A 501 18.59 13.69 -20.40
C VAL A 501 17.43 12.83 -20.89
N VAL A 502 16.21 13.08 -20.42
CA VAL A 502 15.02 12.29 -20.78
C VAL A 502 14.59 12.57 -22.23
N TYR A 503 14.57 13.83 -22.67
CA TYR A 503 14.03 14.20 -23.98
C TYR A 503 15.08 14.36 -25.09
N GLU A 504 16.35 14.67 -24.78
CA GLU A 504 17.41 14.82 -25.80
C GLU A 504 17.82 13.47 -26.43
N HIS A 505 17.45 12.34 -25.82
CA HIS A 505 17.80 10.98 -26.26
C HIS A 505 16.59 10.09 -26.53
N GLY A 506 15.40 10.68 -26.71
CA GLY A 506 14.25 9.97 -27.27
C GLY A 506 14.56 9.54 -28.71
N ASP A 507 14.60 8.22 -28.93
CA ASP A 507 14.56 7.52 -30.22
C ASP A 507 15.77 7.49 -31.17
N ASP A 508 16.99 7.62 -30.64
CA ASP A 508 18.16 7.13 -31.38
C ASP A 508 18.52 5.72 -30.87
N GLU A 509 18.50 4.71 -31.75
CA GLU A 509 18.92 3.30 -31.55
C GLU A 509 20.38 3.12 -31.03
N ASN A 510 21.02 4.19 -30.56
CA ASN A 510 22.39 4.23 -30.07
C ASN A 510 22.54 4.08 -28.54
N ALA A 511 21.51 3.64 -27.80
CA ALA A 511 21.75 3.00 -26.50
C ALA A 511 22.58 1.68 -26.64
N SER A 512 22.75 1.19 -27.88
CA SER A 512 23.60 0.07 -28.27
C SER A 512 25.12 0.34 -28.24
N CYS A 513 25.58 1.60 -28.26
CA CYS A 513 27.02 1.90 -28.39
C CYS A 513 27.84 1.78 -27.08
N VAL A 514 27.28 1.20 -26.02
CA VAL A 514 28.01 0.80 -24.79
C VAL A 514 28.16 -0.74 -24.68
N ALA A 515 27.60 -1.52 -25.62
CA ALA A 515 27.55 -2.98 -25.55
C ALA A 515 28.48 -3.72 -26.54
N GLU A 516 29.31 -3.03 -27.32
CA GLU A 516 30.30 -3.70 -28.17
C GLU A 516 31.69 -3.68 -27.53
N ASN A 517 31.99 -4.72 -26.76
CA ASN A 517 33.23 -5.49 -26.87
C ASN A 517 33.28 -6.62 -25.83
N GLY A 518 33.23 -7.87 -26.30
CA GLY A 518 33.78 -9.02 -25.58
C GLY A 518 32.79 -10.14 -25.27
N ALA A 519 32.72 -11.12 -26.16
CA ALA A 519 32.09 -12.40 -25.93
C ALA A 519 32.69 -13.14 -24.73
N TYR A 520 31.86 -13.56 -23.77
CA TYR A 520 32.09 -14.78 -22.98
C TYR A 520 30.76 -15.41 -22.55
N SER A 521 30.49 -16.58 -23.14
CA SER A 521 29.56 -17.59 -22.64
C SER A 521 29.90 -17.95 -21.18
N ARG A 522 28.88 -18.07 -20.30
CA ARG A 522 28.58 -19.30 -19.55
C ARG A 522 27.44 -19.14 -18.53
N THR A 523 26.63 -20.19 -18.53
CA THR A 523 25.71 -20.71 -17.52
C THR A 523 26.06 -20.40 -16.05
N CYS A 524 25.05 -20.03 -15.24
CA CYS A 524 25.20 -19.93 -13.79
C CYS A 524 23.99 -20.54 -13.06
N THR A 525 24.24 -21.63 -12.35
CA THR A 525 23.40 -22.28 -11.34
C THR A 525 23.60 -21.59 -9.98
N CYS A 526 22.52 -21.19 -9.31
CA CYS A 526 22.58 -20.54 -7.99
C CYS A 526 22.32 -21.56 -6.86
N GLN A 527 23.30 -21.74 -5.97
CA GLN A 527 23.13 -22.32 -4.64
C GLN A 527 23.21 -21.20 -3.60
N LEU A 528 22.21 -21.15 -2.71
CA LEU A 528 22.09 -20.23 -1.59
C LEU A 528 23.09 -20.60 -0.47
N SER A 529 23.82 -19.61 0.08
CA SER A 529 24.59 -19.74 1.31
C SER A 529 24.16 -18.70 2.35
N GLN A 530 24.34 -19.08 3.61
CA GLN A 530 23.66 -18.64 4.82
C GLN A 530 24.15 -17.30 5.39
N SER A 531 23.26 -16.60 6.09
CA SER A 531 23.48 -15.35 6.82
C SER A 531 24.13 -15.55 8.21
N PRO A 532 24.93 -14.59 8.74
CA PRO A 532 25.55 -14.68 10.06
C PRO A 532 24.64 -14.17 11.20
N LYS A 533 24.87 -14.69 12.42
CA LYS A 533 24.16 -14.40 13.68
C LYS A 533 24.60 -13.07 14.35
N PRO A 534 23.73 -12.38 15.11
CA PRO A 534 24.12 -11.27 15.98
C PRO A 534 24.40 -11.69 17.44
N MET A 535 25.18 -10.86 18.16
CA MET A 535 25.53 -10.96 19.60
C MET A 535 24.79 -9.91 20.45
N PRO A 536 24.70 -10.07 21.79
CA PRO A 536 23.65 -9.47 22.62
C PRO A 536 24.11 -8.28 23.50
N GLU A 537 23.16 -7.43 23.90
CA GLU A 537 23.31 -6.44 24.99
C GLU A 537 22.05 -6.36 25.90
N SER A 538 22.27 -5.89 27.12
CA SER A 538 21.56 -6.13 28.40
C SER A 538 20.50 -5.08 28.82
N PRO A 539 19.67 -5.33 29.87
CA PRO A 539 18.32 -4.76 30.02
C PRO A 539 18.18 -3.63 31.06
N THR A 540 17.13 -2.81 30.91
CA THR A 540 16.42 -2.16 32.03
C THR A 540 14.92 -2.00 31.71
N SER A 541 14.10 -1.96 32.77
CA SER A 541 12.76 -2.56 32.92
C SER A 541 11.54 -1.66 32.66
N THR A 542 10.61 -2.15 31.85
CA THR A 542 9.14 -2.02 31.98
C THR A 542 8.50 -3.19 31.19
N ASP A 543 7.47 -3.81 31.75
CA ASP A 543 6.93 -5.15 31.41
C ASP A 543 6.60 -5.38 29.91
N PRO A 544 7.22 -6.36 29.22
CA PRO A 544 6.95 -6.68 27.81
C PRO A 544 6.29 -8.06 27.65
N SER A 545 4.97 -8.10 27.47
CA SER A 545 4.30 -9.28 26.91
C SER A 545 4.27 -9.18 25.38
N LEU A 546 4.92 -10.17 24.72
CA LEU A 546 5.06 -10.41 23.27
C LEU A 546 6.06 -9.52 22.50
N GLU A 547 7.36 -9.85 22.59
CA GLU A 547 8.35 -9.42 21.62
C GLU A 547 8.05 -9.95 20.20
N SER A 548 7.93 -9.01 19.25
CA SER A 548 7.59 -9.16 17.84
C SER A 548 8.66 -9.84 16.95
N GLY A 549 9.64 -10.52 17.55
CA GLY A 549 10.73 -11.21 16.83
C GLY A 549 10.62 -12.73 16.75
N ASN A 550 9.85 -13.38 17.63
CA ASN A 550 9.84 -14.85 17.78
C ASN A 550 8.48 -15.54 17.58
N LEU A 551 7.40 -14.81 17.27
CA LEU A 551 6.09 -15.40 16.96
C LEU A 551 5.92 -15.89 15.50
N ILE A 552 6.98 -15.82 14.67
CA ILE A 552 7.01 -16.52 13.36
C ILE A 552 7.40 -18.00 13.53
N ASN A 553 7.27 -18.57 14.73
CA ASN A 553 7.16 -20.03 14.86
C ASN A 553 5.73 -20.43 14.54
N VAL A 554 5.49 -20.58 13.23
CA VAL A 554 4.31 -21.23 12.65
C VAL A 554 3.96 -22.46 13.46
N VAL A 555 2.81 -22.44 14.15
CA VAL A 555 2.15 -23.64 14.68
C VAL A 555 1.77 -24.50 13.48
N SER A 556 2.77 -25.23 13.00
CA SER A 556 2.65 -26.17 11.92
C SER A 556 2.14 -27.47 12.53
N LEU A 557 1.25 -28.17 11.82
CA LEU A 557 0.95 -29.55 12.18
C LEU A 557 2.28 -30.30 12.35
N PRO A 558 2.45 -31.11 13.42
CA PRO A 558 3.65 -31.90 13.58
C PRO A 558 3.98 -32.59 12.25
N ARG A 559 5.21 -32.43 11.74
CA ARG A 559 5.68 -33.15 10.54
C ARG A 559 5.68 -34.65 10.87
N ALA A 560 4.53 -35.29 10.79
CA ALA A 560 4.43 -36.73 10.86
C ALA A 560 5.21 -37.28 9.67
N ALA A 561 6.23 -38.08 9.96
CA ALA A 561 7.02 -38.80 8.98
C ALA A 561 6.16 -39.88 8.30
N ASP A 562 5.29 -39.48 7.36
CA ASP A 562 4.48 -40.41 6.58
C ASP A 562 4.86 -40.32 5.10
N ARG A 563 5.97 -40.98 4.74
CA ARG A 563 6.37 -41.27 3.34
C ARG A 563 5.50 -42.37 2.68
N LYS A 564 4.21 -42.48 3.05
CA LYS A 564 3.37 -43.65 2.69
C LYS A 564 2.07 -43.33 1.96
N TYR A 565 1.92 -42.11 1.48
CA TYR A 565 0.76 -41.69 0.69
C TYR A 565 1.20 -41.31 -0.73
N SER A 566 0.45 -41.81 -1.72
CA SER A 566 0.65 -41.55 -3.16
C SER A 566 0.78 -40.06 -3.45
N ALA A 567 1.65 -39.68 -4.37
CA ALA A 567 1.85 -38.30 -4.83
C ALA A 567 0.68 -37.84 -5.74
N ARG A 568 -0.55 -37.81 -5.19
CA ARG A 568 -1.70 -37.23 -5.89
C ARG A 568 -1.66 -35.71 -5.81
N THR A 569 -2.05 -35.03 -6.88
CA THR A 569 -2.14 -33.56 -6.89
C THR A 569 -3.38 -33.09 -6.11
N LEU A 570 -3.44 -31.80 -5.77
CA LEU A 570 -4.60 -31.22 -5.08
C LEU A 570 -5.87 -31.38 -5.92
N GLU A 571 -5.76 -31.17 -7.23
CA GLU A 571 -6.85 -31.31 -8.20
C GLU A 571 -7.38 -32.74 -8.25
N GLU A 572 -6.49 -33.75 -8.25
CA GLU A 572 -6.88 -35.16 -8.23
C GLU A 572 -7.61 -35.54 -6.93
N LEU A 573 -7.23 -34.95 -5.79
CA LEU A 573 -7.90 -35.18 -4.50
C LEU A 573 -9.28 -34.52 -4.48
N VAL A 574 -9.40 -33.29 -4.99
CA VAL A 574 -10.68 -32.58 -5.12
C VAL A 574 -11.62 -33.36 -6.05
N GLU A 575 -11.17 -33.75 -7.24
CA GLU A 575 -11.99 -34.50 -8.21
C GLU A 575 -12.46 -35.86 -7.65
N SER A 576 -11.58 -36.55 -6.90
CA SER A 576 -11.93 -37.81 -6.23
C SER A 576 -13.10 -37.63 -5.27
N ILE A 577 -13.05 -36.60 -4.41
CA ILE A 577 -14.09 -36.33 -3.41
C ILE A 577 -15.37 -35.78 -4.07
N GLN A 578 -15.26 -34.90 -5.06
CA GLN A 578 -16.38 -34.42 -5.88
C GLN A 578 -17.14 -35.59 -6.53
N THR A 579 -16.41 -36.55 -7.11
CA THR A 579 -17.01 -37.73 -7.72
C THR A 579 -17.79 -38.56 -6.70
N VAL A 580 -17.27 -38.72 -5.48
CA VAL A 580 -17.96 -39.43 -4.40
C VAL A 580 -19.22 -38.66 -3.98
N LEU A 581 -19.14 -37.34 -3.80
CA LEU A 581 -20.29 -36.50 -3.44
C LEU A 581 -21.40 -36.57 -4.49
N ARG A 582 -21.07 -36.45 -5.79
CA ARG A 582 -22.05 -36.49 -6.89
C ARG A 582 -22.72 -37.85 -7.06
N ARG A 583 -21.97 -38.95 -6.87
CA ARG A 583 -22.46 -40.32 -7.07
C ARG A 583 -23.16 -40.90 -5.85
N SER A 584 -22.95 -40.33 -4.66
CA SER A 584 -23.55 -40.85 -3.44
C SER A 584 -25.07 -40.70 -3.47
N SER A 585 -25.78 -41.80 -3.19
CA SER A 585 -27.24 -41.86 -3.10
C SER A 585 -27.73 -42.37 -1.74
N ASP A 586 -26.83 -42.86 -0.89
CA ASP A 586 -27.13 -43.30 0.47
C ASP A 586 -27.19 -42.09 1.43
N PRO A 587 -28.35 -41.80 2.06
CA PRO A 587 -28.51 -40.65 2.94
C PRO A 587 -27.46 -40.54 4.05
N ALA A 588 -27.15 -41.65 4.72
CA ALA A 588 -26.24 -41.65 5.86
C ALA A 588 -24.80 -41.34 5.43
N SER A 589 -24.33 -41.98 4.34
CA SER A 589 -22.98 -41.79 3.80
C SER A 589 -22.80 -40.40 3.20
N THR A 590 -23.78 -39.88 2.45
CA THR A 590 -23.72 -38.54 1.86
C THR A 590 -23.62 -37.47 2.95
N LEU A 591 -24.53 -37.47 3.93
CA LEU A 591 -24.54 -36.46 4.99
C LEU A 591 -23.29 -36.53 5.86
N ASN A 592 -22.81 -37.74 6.13
CA ASN A 592 -21.60 -37.94 6.91
C ASN A 592 -20.34 -37.46 6.15
N LEU A 593 -20.32 -37.58 4.82
CA LEU A 593 -19.26 -37.01 4.00
C LEU A 593 -19.30 -35.48 4.02
N ILE A 594 -20.49 -34.87 3.87
CA ILE A 594 -20.69 -33.41 3.98
C ILE A 594 -20.20 -32.89 5.35
N ASP A 595 -20.62 -33.52 6.44
CA ASP A 595 -20.16 -33.16 7.80
C ASP A 595 -18.64 -33.30 7.93
N THR A 596 -18.07 -34.36 7.34
CA THR A 596 -16.64 -34.62 7.39
C THR A 596 -15.85 -33.54 6.66
N VAL A 597 -16.24 -33.16 5.44
CA VAL A 597 -15.53 -32.12 4.67
C VAL A 597 -15.66 -30.73 5.31
N GLN A 598 -16.82 -30.42 5.90
CA GLN A 598 -17.01 -29.18 6.67
C GLN A 598 -16.10 -29.14 7.91
N ARG A 599 -16.08 -30.20 8.72
CA ARG A 599 -15.23 -30.27 9.90
C ARG A 599 -13.74 -30.25 9.56
N LEU A 600 -13.35 -30.87 8.45
CA LEU A 600 -11.97 -30.82 7.95
C LEU A 600 -11.57 -29.45 7.41
N GLY A 601 -12.51 -28.51 7.24
CA GLY A 601 -12.23 -27.16 6.74
C GLY A 601 -12.06 -27.07 5.23
N ILE A 602 -12.46 -28.11 4.49
CA ILE A 602 -12.27 -28.23 3.03
C ILE A 602 -13.59 -28.15 2.25
N SER A 603 -14.71 -27.83 2.91
CA SER A 603 -16.02 -27.73 2.25
C SER A 603 -16.09 -26.64 1.17
N HIS A 604 -15.22 -25.63 1.24
CA HIS A 604 -15.16 -24.54 0.26
C HIS A 604 -14.74 -24.99 -1.15
N HIS A 605 -14.20 -26.21 -1.30
CA HIS A 605 -13.93 -26.85 -2.59
C HIS A 605 -15.15 -27.53 -3.22
N PHE A 606 -16.24 -27.66 -2.46
CA PHE A 606 -17.40 -28.50 -2.79
C PHE A 606 -18.74 -27.80 -2.56
N GLU A 607 -18.77 -26.46 -2.59
CA GLU A 607 -19.97 -25.69 -2.20
C GLU A 607 -21.18 -26.03 -3.08
N GLU A 608 -20.98 -26.14 -4.40
CA GLU A 608 -22.02 -26.53 -5.36
C GLU A 608 -22.50 -27.96 -5.10
N GLU A 609 -21.60 -28.94 -4.97
CA GLU A 609 -21.98 -30.33 -4.71
C GLU A 609 -22.71 -30.50 -3.37
N ILE A 610 -22.27 -29.78 -2.34
CA ILE A 610 -22.93 -29.79 -1.02
C ILE A 610 -24.33 -29.22 -1.15
N ASP A 611 -24.50 -28.09 -1.84
CA ASP A 611 -25.79 -27.44 -1.98
C ASP A 611 -26.81 -28.33 -2.72
N GLU A 612 -26.40 -28.90 -3.86
CA GLU A 612 -27.19 -29.85 -4.64
C GLU A 612 -27.60 -31.09 -3.82
N GLN A 613 -26.67 -31.67 -3.07
CA GLN A 613 -26.96 -32.84 -2.25
C GLN A 613 -27.88 -32.51 -1.06
N LEU A 614 -27.75 -31.32 -0.48
CA LEU A 614 -28.66 -30.87 0.57
C LEU A 614 -30.07 -30.63 0.01
N ASP A 615 -30.22 -30.10 -1.20
CA ASP A 615 -31.54 -29.98 -1.84
C ASP A 615 -32.16 -31.34 -2.11
N ARG A 616 -31.40 -32.28 -2.67
CA ARG A 616 -31.86 -33.65 -2.89
C ARG A 616 -32.23 -34.35 -1.58
N SER A 617 -31.56 -34.00 -0.49
CA SER A 617 -31.83 -34.59 0.82
C SER A 617 -33.25 -34.27 1.32
N CYS A 618 -33.87 -33.18 0.84
CA CYS A 618 -35.22 -32.77 1.21
C CYS A 618 -36.27 -33.88 0.97
N ASP A 619 -36.08 -34.68 -0.08
CA ASP A 619 -37.01 -35.74 -0.49
C ASP A 619 -36.70 -37.12 0.13
N TRP A 620 -35.61 -37.26 0.89
CA TRP A 620 -35.23 -38.56 1.46
C TRP A 620 -36.19 -39.02 2.56
N ASN A 621 -36.63 -40.27 2.47
CA ASN A 621 -37.32 -40.97 3.57
C ASN A 621 -36.29 -41.53 4.57
N VAL A 622 -36.10 -40.82 5.68
CA VAL A 622 -35.08 -41.14 6.69
C VAL A 622 -35.56 -42.10 7.80
N GLY A 623 -36.77 -42.66 7.69
CA GLY A 623 -37.28 -43.69 8.61
C GLY A 623 -37.24 -43.30 10.10
N GLU A 624 -36.90 -44.24 10.98
CA GLU A 624 -36.72 -44.08 12.44
C GLU A 624 -35.22 -43.92 12.81
N ASP A 625 -34.36 -43.48 11.88
CA ASP A 625 -32.92 -43.28 12.16
C ASP A 625 -32.69 -41.89 12.77
N LEU A 626 -32.33 -41.86 14.07
CA LEU A 626 -32.07 -40.62 14.80
C LEU A 626 -30.82 -39.91 14.29
N PHE A 627 -29.75 -40.65 13.99
CA PHE A 627 -28.49 -40.09 13.48
C PHE A 627 -28.70 -39.35 12.15
N VAL A 628 -29.33 -40.00 11.18
CA VAL A 628 -29.59 -39.42 9.85
C VAL A 628 -30.56 -38.25 9.95
N THR A 629 -31.63 -38.38 10.76
CA THR A 629 -32.61 -37.28 10.94
C THR A 629 -31.93 -36.05 11.56
N ALA A 630 -31.18 -36.23 12.64
CA ALA A 630 -30.52 -35.12 13.33
C ALA A 630 -29.40 -34.48 12.50
N LEU A 631 -28.60 -35.29 11.80
CA LEU A 631 -27.53 -34.78 10.95
C LEU A 631 -28.08 -33.99 9.76
N ARG A 632 -29.10 -34.53 9.07
CA ARG A 632 -29.78 -33.83 7.97
C ARG A 632 -30.36 -32.50 8.42
N PHE A 633 -31.10 -32.50 9.54
CA PHE A 633 -31.69 -31.29 10.10
C PHE A 633 -30.62 -30.22 10.36
N ARG A 634 -29.52 -30.60 11.00
CA ARG A 634 -28.42 -29.66 11.29
C ARG A 634 -27.80 -29.10 10.01
N LEU A 635 -27.45 -29.95 9.05
CA LEU A 635 -26.78 -29.52 7.82
C LEU A 635 -27.68 -28.62 6.97
N LEU A 636 -28.98 -28.91 6.87
CA LEU A 636 -29.95 -28.05 6.18
C LEU A 636 -30.01 -26.66 6.83
N ARG A 637 -30.16 -26.59 8.15
CA ARG A 637 -30.21 -25.29 8.85
C ARG A 637 -28.92 -24.51 8.75
N GLN A 638 -27.76 -25.17 8.86
CA GLN A 638 -26.45 -24.53 8.68
C GLN A 638 -26.26 -23.96 7.27
N ALA A 639 -26.94 -24.52 6.27
CA ALA A 639 -26.99 -24.01 4.91
C ALA A 639 -28.06 -22.92 4.70
N GLY A 640 -28.77 -22.48 5.75
CA GLY A 640 -29.87 -21.53 5.65
C GLY A 640 -31.16 -22.12 5.06
N LYS A 641 -31.24 -23.44 4.90
CA LYS A 641 -32.42 -24.14 4.36
C LYS A 641 -33.41 -24.41 5.48
N HIS A 642 -34.69 -24.18 5.20
CA HIS A 642 -35.76 -24.42 6.17
C HIS A 642 -35.87 -25.92 6.50
N SER A 643 -35.91 -26.25 7.80
CA SER A 643 -36.16 -27.59 8.30
C SER A 643 -36.95 -27.50 9.60
N SER A 644 -38.17 -28.05 9.64
CA SER A 644 -39.04 -28.00 10.82
C SER A 644 -38.47 -28.88 11.95
N SER A 645 -38.55 -28.39 13.19
CA SER A 645 -38.19 -29.18 14.38
C SER A 645 -39.12 -30.37 14.63
N ASP A 646 -40.31 -30.39 14.03
CA ASP A 646 -41.31 -31.47 14.20
C ASP A 646 -40.80 -32.84 13.75
N VAL A 647 -39.75 -32.87 12.92
CA VAL A 647 -39.07 -34.11 12.52
C VAL A 647 -38.57 -34.93 13.71
N PHE A 648 -38.40 -34.31 14.88
CA PHE A 648 -38.00 -34.98 16.11
C PHE A 648 -39.15 -35.50 16.97
N GLN A 649 -40.41 -35.15 16.66
CA GLN A 649 -41.58 -35.58 17.45
C GLN A 649 -41.71 -37.11 17.49
N LYS A 650 -41.28 -37.80 16.43
CA LYS A 650 -41.27 -39.27 16.36
C LYS A 650 -40.26 -39.91 17.31
N PHE A 651 -39.28 -39.19 17.84
CA PHE A 651 -38.28 -39.71 18.79
C PHE A 651 -38.59 -39.40 20.25
N ILE A 652 -39.63 -38.59 20.50
CA ILE A 652 -40.05 -38.15 21.83
C ILE A 652 -41.37 -38.84 22.19
N SER A 653 -41.45 -39.39 23.41
CA SER A 653 -42.65 -40.05 23.93
C SER A 653 -43.72 -39.03 24.34
N LYS A 654 -44.95 -39.48 24.62
CA LYS A 654 -46.04 -38.61 25.09
C LYS A 654 -45.72 -37.96 26.44
N GLU A 655 -44.86 -38.58 27.22
CA GLU A 655 -44.35 -38.12 28.52
C GLU A 655 -43.14 -37.18 28.37
N GLY A 656 -42.73 -36.84 27.14
CA GLY A 656 -41.63 -35.93 26.88
C GLY A 656 -40.24 -36.54 27.13
N LYS A 657 -40.10 -37.86 27.03
CA LYS A 657 -38.81 -38.56 27.16
C LYS A 657 -38.33 -39.07 25.81
N LEU A 658 -37.02 -39.25 25.64
CA LEU A 658 -36.51 -40.01 24.50
C LEU A 658 -37.08 -41.43 24.58
N LYS A 659 -37.58 -41.96 23.45
CA LYS A 659 -38.11 -43.32 23.40
C LYS A 659 -37.03 -44.34 23.79
N ASP A 660 -37.41 -45.36 24.56
CA ASP A 660 -36.47 -46.32 25.18
C ASP A 660 -35.51 -47.01 24.19
N PHE A 661 -35.96 -47.28 22.96
CA PHE A 661 -35.11 -47.91 21.94
C PHE A 661 -33.92 -47.04 21.49
N LEU A 662 -33.93 -45.73 21.79
CA LEU A 662 -32.84 -44.80 21.48
C LEU A 662 -31.74 -44.79 22.56
N ALA A 663 -31.97 -45.45 23.71
CA ALA A 663 -31.03 -45.46 24.84
C ALA A 663 -29.63 -46.00 24.47
N GLU A 664 -29.54 -46.85 23.46
CA GLU A 664 -28.28 -47.44 22.98
C GLU A 664 -27.68 -46.70 21.75
N ASP A 665 -28.44 -45.81 21.10
CA ASP A 665 -27.99 -45.06 19.91
C ASP A 665 -27.13 -43.84 20.30
N ARG A 666 -25.90 -44.13 20.72
CA ARG A 666 -24.90 -43.12 21.12
C ARG A 666 -24.61 -42.10 20.02
N ARG A 667 -24.58 -42.55 18.77
CA ARG A 667 -24.25 -41.71 17.60
C ARG A 667 -25.41 -40.77 17.27
N GLY A 668 -26.64 -41.29 17.29
CA GLY A 668 -27.85 -40.49 17.13
C GLY A 668 -28.04 -39.49 18.26
N MET A 669 -27.79 -39.88 19.52
CA MET A 669 -27.85 -38.96 20.66
C MET A 669 -26.86 -37.80 20.55
N LEU A 670 -25.62 -38.06 20.13
CA LEU A 670 -24.64 -37.00 19.90
C LEU A 670 -25.07 -36.10 18.73
N SER A 671 -25.55 -36.66 17.61
CA SER A 671 -26.05 -35.87 16.49
C SER A 671 -27.25 -35.01 16.87
N LEU A 672 -28.19 -35.53 17.68
CA LEU A 672 -29.33 -34.77 18.19
C LEU A 672 -28.88 -33.67 19.15
N HIS A 673 -27.88 -33.94 20.00
CA HIS A 673 -27.29 -32.93 20.86
C HIS A 673 -26.76 -31.75 20.04
N GLU A 674 -25.92 -32.01 19.05
CA GLU A 674 -25.35 -30.98 18.17
C GLU A 674 -26.44 -30.24 17.38
N ALA A 675 -27.45 -30.94 16.88
CA ALA A 675 -28.57 -30.37 16.15
C ALA A 675 -29.46 -29.46 17.02
N SER A 676 -29.62 -29.79 18.31
CA SER A 676 -30.48 -29.03 19.23
C SER A 676 -30.01 -27.59 19.46
N TYR A 677 -28.73 -27.28 19.25
CA TYR A 677 -28.19 -25.91 19.37
C TYR A 677 -28.50 -25.02 18.16
N LEU A 678 -29.15 -25.54 17.13
CA LEU A 678 -29.76 -24.73 16.06
C LEU A 678 -31.22 -24.36 16.35
N ALA A 679 -31.68 -24.54 17.59
CA ALA A 679 -33.00 -24.12 18.03
C ALA A 679 -33.22 -22.62 17.86
N THR A 680 -34.46 -22.25 17.57
CA THR A 680 -34.96 -20.87 17.60
C THR A 680 -35.89 -20.67 18.79
N LYS A 681 -36.26 -19.42 19.12
CA LYS A 681 -37.04 -19.08 20.34
C LYS A 681 -38.34 -19.87 20.52
N ASN A 682 -38.98 -20.32 19.42
CA ASN A 682 -40.30 -20.96 19.46
C ASN A 682 -40.25 -22.49 19.35
N GLU A 683 -39.09 -23.11 19.52
CA GLU A 683 -38.87 -24.54 19.27
C GLU A 683 -38.57 -25.31 20.55
N GLU A 684 -39.58 -25.42 21.41
CA GLU A 684 -39.49 -26.09 22.71
C GLU A 684 -39.01 -27.55 22.61
N ILE A 685 -39.37 -28.24 21.52
CA ILE A 685 -38.93 -29.62 21.24
C ILE A 685 -37.39 -29.75 21.17
N LEU A 686 -36.70 -28.75 20.62
CA LEU A 686 -35.23 -28.77 20.52
C LEU A 686 -34.58 -28.41 21.86
N LEU A 687 -35.14 -27.46 22.60
CA LEU A 687 -34.67 -27.13 23.96
C LEU A 687 -34.80 -28.34 24.90
N GLN A 688 -35.92 -29.07 24.78
CA GLN A 688 -36.12 -30.33 25.49
C GLN A 688 -35.11 -31.40 25.04
N ALA A 689 -34.89 -31.55 23.73
CA ALA A 689 -33.90 -32.48 23.19
C ALA A 689 -32.48 -32.16 23.69
N GLN A 690 -32.11 -30.88 23.79
CA GLN A 690 -30.83 -30.42 24.32
C GLN A 690 -30.62 -30.90 25.76
N LYS A 691 -31.62 -30.70 26.64
CA LYS A 691 -31.55 -31.11 28.05
C LYS A 691 -31.48 -32.64 28.20
N LEU A 692 -32.30 -33.37 27.45
CA LEU A 692 -32.35 -34.83 27.49
C LEU A 692 -31.04 -35.44 27.01
N THR A 693 -30.56 -35.02 25.83
CA THR A 693 -29.30 -35.53 25.26
C THR A 693 -28.09 -35.19 26.12
N ARG A 694 -28.03 -33.99 26.71
CA ARG A 694 -26.94 -33.62 27.64
C ARG A 694 -26.87 -34.57 28.83
N THR A 695 -28.01 -34.84 29.47
CA THR A 695 -28.09 -35.74 30.62
C THR A 695 -27.69 -37.18 30.25
N SER A 696 -28.23 -37.70 29.15
CA SER A 696 -27.92 -39.06 28.69
C SER A 696 -26.45 -39.22 28.29
N LEU A 697 -25.89 -38.25 27.56
CA LEU A 697 -24.48 -38.28 27.14
C LEU A 697 -23.53 -38.22 28.35
N GLN A 698 -23.83 -37.41 29.37
CA GLN A 698 -23.04 -37.37 30.62
C GLN A 698 -23.06 -38.72 31.36
N GLN A 699 -24.20 -39.40 31.40
CA GLN A 699 -24.33 -40.72 32.03
C GLN A 699 -23.62 -41.83 31.23
N LEU A 700 -23.58 -41.72 29.90
CA LEU A 700 -22.97 -42.72 29.02
C LEU A 700 -21.46 -42.53 28.85
N MET A 701 -20.95 -41.32 29.09
CA MET A 701 -19.54 -40.97 28.88
C MET A 701 -18.55 -41.93 29.60
N PRO A 702 -18.76 -42.36 30.86
CA PRO A 702 -17.88 -43.33 31.52
C PRO A 702 -17.89 -44.74 30.89
N LEU A 703 -18.91 -45.05 30.08
CA LEU A 703 -19.13 -46.35 29.42
C LEU A 703 -18.68 -46.36 27.95
N MET A 704 -18.00 -45.31 27.51
CA MET A 704 -17.49 -45.12 26.14
C MET A 704 -15.99 -45.41 26.06
N SER A 705 -15.49 -45.69 24.85
CA SER A 705 -14.03 -45.73 24.63
C SER A 705 -13.41 -44.35 24.88
N SER A 706 -12.13 -44.29 25.23
CA SER A 706 -11.42 -43.03 25.53
C SER A 706 -11.60 -41.96 24.44
N ASN A 707 -11.51 -42.36 23.17
CA ASN A 707 -11.67 -41.46 22.03
C ASN A 707 -13.12 -40.98 21.86
N CYS A 708 -14.11 -41.85 22.07
CA CYS A 708 -15.51 -41.45 21.96
C CYS A 708 -15.93 -40.56 23.14
N SER A 709 -15.41 -40.85 24.34
CA SER A 709 -15.61 -40.04 25.54
C SER A 709 -15.02 -38.64 25.39
N SER A 710 -13.84 -38.48 24.76
CA SER A 710 -13.25 -37.15 24.55
C SER A 710 -14.05 -36.30 23.57
N TYR A 711 -14.57 -36.88 22.48
CA TYR A 711 -15.45 -36.17 21.55
C TYR A 711 -16.77 -35.73 22.21
N VAL A 712 -17.39 -36.62 23.00
CA VAL A 712 -18.62 -36.29 23.73
C VAL A 712 -18.36 -35.22 24.78
N ALA A 713 -17.24 -35.30 25.52
CA ALA A 713 -16.86 -34.26 26.47
C ALA A 713 -16.67 -32.90 25.79
N GLN A 714 -16.04 -32.87 24.62
CA GLN A 714 -15.86 -31.63 23.86
C GLN A 714 -17.21 -31.06 23.39
N ALA A 715 -18.11 -31.90 22.88
CA ALA A 715 -19.46 -31.48 22.45
C ALA A 715 -20.31 -30.95 23.62
N LEU A 716 -20.19 -31.57 24.80
CA LEU A 716 -20.86 -31.13 26.02
C LEU A 716 -20.26 -29.84 26.60
N LYS A 717 -18.96 -29.59 26.38
CA LYS A 717 -18.32 -28.31 26.74
C LYS A 717 -18.81 -27.20 25.82
N LEU A 718 -18.65 -27.38 24.51
CA LEU A 718 -19.08 -26.42 23.50
C LEU A 718 -19.55 -27.17 22.24
N PRO A 719 -20.82 -27.07 21.84
CA PRO A 719 -21.33 -27.71 20.63
C PRO A 719 -20.72 -27.12 19.37
N ARG A 720 -20.64 -27.91 18.30
CA ARG A 720 -19.99 -27.53 17.03
C ARG A 720 -20.56 -26.26 16.43
N HIS A 721 -21.87 -26.04 16.54
CA HIS A 721 -22.52 -24.84 16.02
C HIS A 721 -21.99 -23.55 16.64
N LEU A 722 -21.36 -23.62 17.81
CA LEU A 722 -20.82 -22.48 18.55
C LEU A 722 -19.28 -22.37 18.46
N ARG A 723 -18.61 -23.30 17.74
CA ARG A 723 -17.14 -23.31 17.64
C ARG A 723 -16.63 -22.50 16.45
N MET A 724 -15.51 -21.80 16.65
CA MET A 724 -14.75 -21.19 15.56
C MET A 724 -14.19 -22.25 14.60
N ALA A 725 -14.54 -22.15 13.31
CA ALA A 725 -14.33 -23.20 12.32
C ALA A 725 -12.87 -23.63 12.16
N ARG A 726 -11.92 -22.67 12.02
CA ARG A 726 -10.50 -23.01 11.80
C ARG A 726 -9.86 -23.75 12.98
N LEU A 727 -10.23 -23.41 14.22
CA LEU A 727 -9.75 -24.12 15.41
C LEU A 727 -10.34 -25.53 15.48
N GLU A 728 -11.64 -25.68 15.18
CA GLU A 728 -12.27 -26.99 15.08
C GLU A 728 -11.60 -27.85 14.00
N SER A 729 -11.31 -27.30 12.82
CA SER A 729 -10.63 -28.04 11.75
C SER A 729 -9.24 -28.51 12.14
N ARG A 730 -8.44 -27.65 12.81
CA ARG A 730 -7.12 -28.04 13.34
C ARG A 730 -7.24 -29.26 14.26
N ASN A 731 -8.18 -29.18 15.21
CA ASN A 731 -8.40 -30.24 16.19
C ASN A 731 -8.91 -31.51 15.52
N TYR A 732 -9.88 -31.41 14.61
CA TYR A 732 -10.48 -32.56 13.95
C TYR A 732 -9.51 -33.29 13.00
N ILE A 733 -8.67 -32.56 12.24
CA ILE A 733 -7.63 -33.17 11.39
C ILE A 733 -6.74 -34.12 12.20
N SER A 734 -6.37 -33.73 13.42
CA SER A 734 -5.48 -34.53 14.26
C SER A 734 -6.08 -35.88 14.69
N CYS A 735 -7.40 -35.96 14.85
CA CYS A 735 -8.11 -37.15 15.30
C CYS A 735 -8.81 -37.92 14.17
N TYR A 736 -9.01 -37.31 12.99
CA TYR A 736 -9.76 -37.91 11.87
C TYR A 736 -9.22 -39.27 11.42
N ARG A 737 -7.91 -39.53 11.56
CA ARG A 737 -7.29 -40.83 11.23
C ARG A 737 -7.88 -42.01 12.02
N GLN A 738 -8.49 -41.72 13.17
CA GLN A 738 -9.05 -42.72 14.09
C GLN A 738 -10.56 -42.94 13.86
N GLU A 739 -11.17 -42.20 12.93
CA GLU A 739 -12.59 -42.33 12.60
C GLU A 739 -12.87 -43.59 11.78
N LYS A 740 -14.03 -44.21 12.01
CA LYS A 740 -14.43 -45.44 11.31
C LYS A 740 -14.60 -45.25 9.81
N ASN A 741 -15.00 -44.05 9.39
CA ASN A 741 -15.24 -43.65 8.01
C ASN A 741 -14.05 -42.89 7.40
N PHE A 742 -12.83 -43.12 7.91
CA PHE A 742 -11.62 -42.46 7.43
C PHE A 742 -11.49 -42.58 5.90
N ASN A 743 -11.50 -41.43 5.23
CA ASN A 743 -11.18 -41.31 3.82
C ASN A 743 -9.77 -40.72 3.66
N CYS A 744 -8.90 -41.47 3.00
CA CYS A 744 -7.50 -41.11 2.80
C CYS A 744 -7.36 -39.84 1.93
N ASP A 745 -8.16 -39.69 0.88
CA ASP A 745 -8.11 -38.53 -0.01
C ASP A 745 -8.56 -37.27 0.73
N SER A 746 -9.66 -37.33 1.50
CA SER A 746 -10.14 -36.21 2.33
C SER A 746 -9.11 -35.79 3.38
N PHE A 747 -8.44 -36.74 4.02
CA PHE A 747 -7.39 -36.43 5.00
C PHE A 747 -6.16 -35.77 4.36
N GLN A 748 -5.75 -36.25 3.18
CA GLN A 748 -4.64 -35.64 2.45
C GLN A 748 -5.00 -34.23 1.99
N LEU A 749 -6.19 -34.04 1.41
CA LEU A 749 -6.66 -32.73 0.98
C LEU A 749 -6.71 -31.75 2.16
N ALA A 750 -7.31 -32.16 3.28
CA ALA A 750 -7.39 -31.35 4.50
C ALA A 750 -6.01 -30.89 5.01
N ARG A 751 -5.00 -31.76 4.98
CA ARG A 751 -3.64 -31.38 5.41
C ARG A 751 -2.96 -30.41 4.44
N VAL A 752 -3.08 -30.65 3.14
CA VAL A 752 -2.50 -29.78 2.11
C VAL A 752 -3.18 -28.41 2.16
N ASP A 753 -4.51 -28.40 2.12
CA ASP A 753 -5.35 -27.21 2.19
C ASP A 753 -5.10 -26.41 3.48
N PHE A 754 -5.11 -27.05 4.65
CA PHE A 754 -4.87 -26.36 5.91
C PHE A 754 -3.54 -25.61 5.91
N ASN A 755 -2.48 -26.23 5.37
CA ASN A 755 -1.16 -25.62 5.25
C ASN A 755 -1.13 -24.49 4.21
N MET A 756 -1.84 -24.63 3.08
CA MET A 756 -1.98 -23.57 2.08
C MET A 756 -2.69 -22.35 2.64
N VAL A 757 -3.82 -22.55 3.32
CA VAL A 757 -4.57 -21.48 4.01
C VAL A 757 -3.71 -20.84 5.10
N GLN A 758 -2.92 -21.63 5.85
CA GLN A 758 -1.98 -21.08 6.83
C GLN A 758 -0.87 -20.21 6.20
N GLN A 759 -0.36 -20.60 5.03
CA GLN A 759 0.61 -19.77 4.29
C GLN A 759 -0.03 -18.49 3.75
N LEU A 760 -1.29 -18.55 3.32
CA LEU A 760 -2.07 -17.37 2.95
C LEU A 760 -2.22 -16.43 4.14
N HIS A 761 -2.61 -16.94 5.32
CA HIS A 761 -2.68 -16.13 6.55
C HIS A 761 -1.34 -15.47 6.92
N ASN A 762 -0.21 -16.17 6.76
CA ASN A 762 1.11 -15.57 7.01
C ASN A 762 1.43 -14.44 6.02
N THR A 763 0.95 -14.55 4.78
CA THR A 763 1.09 -13.50 3.75
C THR A 763 0.23 -12.29 4.09
N GLU A 764 -1.01 -12.51 4.50
CA GLU A 764 -1.94 -11.49 4.97
C GLU A 764 -1.37 -10.75 6.19
N LEU A 765 -0.86 -11.49 7.17
CA LEU A 765 -0.26 -10.94 8.37
C LEU A 765 0.99 -10.11 8.07
N THR A 766 1.83 -10.57 7.14
CA THR A 766 2.99 -9.80 6.67
C THR A 766 2.56 -8.46 6.07
N GLU A 767 1.44 -8.44 5.35
CA GLU A 767 0.84 -7.21 4.84
C GLU A 767 0.29 -6.31 5.95
N ILE A 768 -0.45 -6.88 6.90
CA ILE A 768 -1.03 -6.14 8.04
C ILE A 768 0.07 -5.53 8.91
N VAL A 769 1.09 -6.29 9.29
CA VAL A 769 2.23 -5.80 10.09
C VAL A 769 2.99 -4.71 9.35
N ARG A 770 3.21 -4.86 8.05
CA ARG A 770 3.83 -3.81 7.23
C ARG A 770 2.98 -2.54 7.22
N TRP A 771 1.67 -2.67 6.99
CA TRP A 771 0.74 -1.53 7.03
C TRP A 771 0.75 -0.86 8.40
N TRP A 772 0.68 -1.62 9.49
CA TRP A 772 0.65 -1.12 10.86
C TRP A 772 1.92 -0.34 11.21
N LYS A 773 3.10 -0.89 10.86
CA LYS A 773 4.40 -0.19 10.99
C LYS A 773 4.45 1.09 10.15
N GLN A 774 3.93 1.06 8.93
CA GLN A 774 3.88 2.24 8.06
C GLN A 774 2.91 3.31 8.59
N LEU A 775 1.79 2.88 9.19
CA LEU A 775 0.85 3.74 9.87
C LEU A 775 1.55 4.44 11.04
N GLY A 776 2.34 3.69 11.82
CA GLY A 776 3.25 4.20 12.86
C GLY A 776 2.52 4.87 14.02
N LEU A 777 1.34 4.34 14.37
CA LEU A 777 0.58 4.82 15.53
C LEU A 777 1.28 4.43 16.83
N VAL A 778 1.85 3.22 16.93
CA VAL A 778 2.56 2.73 18.12
C VAL A 778 3.66 3.69 18.56
N ASP A 779 4.47 4.17 17.61
CA ASP A 779 5.57 5.12 17.90
C ASP A 779 5.07 6.51 18.35
N LYS A 780 3.81 6.85 18.05
CA LYS A 780 3.22 8.19 18.27
C LYS A 780 2.20 8.22 19.40
N LEU A 781 1.62 7.08 19.72
CA LEU A 781 0.53 6.88 20.67
C LEU A 781 0.97 5.78 21.64
N SER A 782 1.94 6.10 22.50
CA SER A 782 2.50 5.15 23.48
C SER A 782 1.49 4.60 24.48
N PHE A 783 0.32 5.23 24.60
CA PHE A 783 -0.78 4.76 25.45
C PHE A 783 -1.64 3.70 24.77
N ALA A 784 -1.62 3.61 23.43
CA ALA A 784 -2.51 2.72 22.69
C ALA A 784 -1.93 1.30 22.59
N ARG A 785 -2.81 0.31 22.63
CA ARG A 785 -2.47 -1.12 22.57
C ARG A 785 -1.93 -1.49 21.18
N ASP A 786 -0.77 -2.16 21.14
CA ASP A 786 -0.16 -2.71 19.91
C ASP A 786 -0.58 -4.17 19.70
N ARG A 787 -1.81 -4.38 19.18
CA ARG A 787 -2.41 -5.73 19.02
C ARG A 787 -2.90 -6.08 17.60
N PRO A 788 -2.11 -5.88 16.53
CA PRO A 788 -2.53 -6.19 15.18
C PRO A 788 -2.73 -7.71 14.92
N LEU A 789 -2.09 -8.58 15.70
CA LEU A 789 -2.22 -10.04 15.57
C LEU A 789 -3.59 -10.52 16.08
N GLU A 790 -4.03 -9.99 17.20
CA GLU A 790 -5.33 -10.25 17.82
C GLU A 790 -6.45 -9.72 16.93
N CYS A 791 -6.27 -8.52 16.37
CA CYS A 791 -7.19 -7.98 15.35
C CYS A 791 -7.29 -8.90 14.13
N PHE A 792 -6.18 -9.54 13.72
CA PHE A 792 -6.19 -10.49 12.61
C PHE A 792 -6.92 -11.79 12.97
N LEU A 793 -6.71 -12.31 14.18
CA LEU A 793 -7.40 -13.51 14.68
C LEU A 793 -8.92 -13.35 14.63
N TRP A 794 -9.45 -12.17 14.97
CA TRP A 794 -10.87 -11.84 14.82
C TRP A 794 -11.36 -12.10 13.40
N THR A 795 -10.65 -11.59 12.40
CA THR A 795 -11.07 -11.74 11.00
C THR A 795 -10.89 -13.15 10.45
N VAL A 796 -9.91 -13.93 10.94
CA VAL A 796 -9.78 -15.36 10.64
C VAL A 796 -10.98 -16.14 11.17
N GLY A 797 -11.52 -15.74 12.32
CA GLY A 797 -12.72 -16.34 12.90
C GLY A 797 -13.98 -15.99 12.13
N ILE A 798 -14.14 -14.72 11.75
CA ILE A 798 -15.27 -14.22 10.96
C ILE A 798 -15.28 -14.83 9.55
N PHE A 799 -14.10 -14.90 8.90
CA PHE A 799 -13.91 -15.37 7.53
C PHE A 799 -12.89 -16.51 7.44
N PRO A 800 -13.29 -17.74 7.79
CA PRO A 800 -12.37 -18.89 7.79
C PRO A 800 -11.95 -19.36 6.38
N GLU A 801 -12.69 -19.01 5.32
CA GLU A 801 -12.46 -19.47 3.95
C GLU A 801 -11.37 -18.66 3.22
N PRO A 802 -10.51 -19.30 2.39
CA PRO A 802 -9.37 -18.63 1.77
C PRO A 802 -9.74 -17.47 0.83
N TYR A 803 -10.86 -17.58 0.10
CA TYR A 803 -11.30 -16.57 -0.86
C TYR A 803 -11.69 -15.22 -0.24
N HIS A 804 -11.84 -15.15 1.10
CA HIS A 804 -12.07 -13.91 1.85
C HIS A 804 -10.80 -13.16 2.29
N SER A 805 -9.62 -13.49 1.72
CA SER A 805 -8.33 -12.87 2.05
C SER A 805 -8.36 -11.33 2.11
N SER A 806 -8.94 -10.71 1.07
CA SER A 806 -9.09 -9.26 1.02
C SER A 806 -9.97 -8.70 2.14
N CYS A 807 -11.01 -9.42 2.54
CA CYS A 807 -11.91 -9.01 3.62
C CYS A 807 -11.17 -9.07 4.95
N ARG A 808 -10.42 -10.15 5.20
CA ARG A 808 -9.58 -10.28 6.41
C ARG A 808 -8.58 -9.15 6.55
N ILE A 809 -7.82 -8.86 5.47
CA ILE A 809 -6.81 -7.80 5.50
C ILE A 809 -7.43 -6.45 5.86
N GLU A 810 -8.48 -6.01 5.14
CA GLU A 810 -9.04 -4.67 5.40
C GLU A 810 -9.81 -4.59 6.70
N LEU A 811 -10.60 -5.60 7.04
CA LEU A 811 -11.34 -5.58 8.29
C LEU A 811 -10.39 -5.60 9.49
N THR A 812 -9.24 -6.29 9.38
CA THR A 812 -8.21 -6.24 10.43
C THR A 812 -7.69 -4.83 10.64
N LYS A 813 -7.43 -4.09 9.55
CA LYS A 813 -7.00 -2.69 9.64
C LYS A 813 -8.05 -1.84 10.33
N THR A 814 -9.33 -2.03 9.97
CA THR A 814 -10.45 -1.31 10.58
C THR A 814 -10.57 -1.62 12.07
N ILE A 815 -10.48 -2.89 12.48
CA ILE A 815 -10.49 -3.29 13.90
C ILE A 815 -9.29 -2.71 14.65
N ALA A 816 -8.10 -2.70 14.05
CA ALA A 816 -6.92 -2.11 14.68
C ALA A 816 -7.06 -0.58 14.89
N ILE A 817 -7.70 0.14 13.95
CA ILE A 817 -8.04 1.55 14.15
C ILE A 817 -9.08 1.71 15.26
N LEU A 818 -10.11 0.86 15.30
CA LEU A 818 -11.12 0.87 16.35
C LEU A 818 -10.46 0.73 17.73
N LEU A 819 -9.54 -0.22 17.90
CA LEU A 819 -8.81 -0.42 19.15
C LEU A 819 -8.06 0.84 19.62
N VAL A 820 -7.43 1.56 18.70
CA VAL A 820 -6.76 2.83 19.04
C VAL A 820 -7.76 3.91 19.43
N LEU A 821 -8.91 3.98 18.75
CA LEU A 821 -9.94 4.94 19.12
C LEU A 821 -10.53 4.61 20.50
N ASP A 822 -10.78 3.34 20.78
CA ASP A 822 -11.20 2.84 22.10
C ASP A 822 -10.25 3.37 23.19
N ASP A 823 -8.94 3.14 23.05
CA ASP A 823 -7.91 3.65 23.97
C ASP A 823 -7.89 5.19 24.12
N VAL A 824 -8.23 5.91 23.05
CA VAL A 824 -8.35 7.37 23.10
C VAL A 824 -9.55 7.79 23.95
N PHE A 825 -10.68 7.10 23.86
CA PHE A 825 -11.92 7.47 24.54
C PHE A 825 -12.02 6.99 25.98
N ASP A 826 -11.48 5.80 26.30
CA ASP A 826 -11.62 5.17 27.61
C ASP A 826 -10.46 5.49 28.58
N SER A 827 -9.25 5.74 28.06
CA SER A 827 -8.02 5.75 28.85
C SER A 827 -7.25 7.06 28.79
N TYR A 828 -7.21 7.74 27.65
CA TYR A 828 -6.27 8.86 27.44
C TYR A 828 -6.92 10.25 27.26
N GLY A 829 -7.97 10.36 26.45
CA GLY A 829 -8.55 11.66 26.07
C GLY A 829 -9.29 12.35 27.21
N SER A 830 -9.14 13.67 27.31
CA SER A 830 -9.99 14.48 28.20
C SER A 830 -11.40 14.61 27.61
N LEU A 831 -12.44 14.70 28.44
CA LEU A 831 -13.82 14.81 27.96
C LEU A 831 -14.01 15.98 26.97
N ASP A 832 -13.34 17.12 27.20
CA ASP A 832 -13.39 18.27 26.30
C ASP A 832 -12.74 17.97 24.94
N ASP A 833 -11.58 17.31 24.94
CA ASP A 833 -10.93 16.89 23.69
C ASP A 833 -11.75 15.83 22.95
N LEU A 834 -12.37 14.89 23.67
CA LEU A 834 -13.24 13.86 23.09
C LEU A 834 -14.46 14.48 22.41
N VAL A 835 -15.07 15.52 22.99
CA VAL A 835 -16.17 16.25 22.34
C VAL A 835 -15.71 16.90 21.03
N LEU A 836 -14.53 17.54 21.02
CA LEU A 836 -13.96 18.13 19.80
C LEU A 836 -13.64 17.06 18.75
N PHE A 837 -13.11 15.91 19.19
CA PHE A 837 -12.77 14.80 18.31
C PHE A 837 -14.00 14.15 17.68
N THR A 838 -15.06 13.94 18.47
CA THR A 838 -16.36 13.47 17.97
C THR A 838 -16.95 14.46 16.97
N ASP A 839 -16.90 15.78 17.21
CA ASP A 839 -17.37 16.79 16.24
C ASP A 839 -16.57 16.73 14.94
N ALA A 840 -15.24 16.60 15.02
CA ALA A 840 -14.39 16.49 13.85
C ALA A 840 -14.72 15.25 13.01
N ILE A 841 -14.93 14.08 13.64
CA ILE A 841 -15.32 12.84 12.95
C ILE A 841 -16.72 12.95 12.34
N ARG A 842 -17.67 13.61 13.02
CA ARG A 842 -19.01 13.89 12.44
C ARG A 842 -18.93 14.69 11.16
N ARG A 843 -18.12 15.75 11.15
CA ARG A 843 -17.91 16.58 9.96
C ARG A 843 -17.22 15.80 8.85
N TRP A 844 -16.20 14.99 9.22
CA TRP A 844 -15.42 14.16 8.30
C TRP A 844 -14.74 14.97 7.19
N ASP A 845 -14.26 16.17 7.54
CA ASP A 845 -13.48 17.04 6.67
C ASP A 845 -12.07 17.25 7.26
N LEU A 846 -11.10 17.54 6.41
CA LEU A 846 -9.70 17.69 6.87
C LEU A 846 -9.45 19.00 7.64
N GLY A 847 -10.29 20.02 7.45
CA GLY A 847 -10.20 21.30 8.15
C GLY A 847 -10.64 21.20 9.62
N ALA A 848 -11.56 20.30 9.94
CA ALA A 848 -12.00 20.04 11.31
C ALA A 848 -10.86 19.61 12.25
N THR A 849 -9.73 19.15 11.69
CA THR A 849 -8.57 18.74 12.49
C THR A 849 -7.79 19.90 13.08
N GLU A 850 -7.94 21.15 12.61
CA GLU A 850 -7.07 22.28 12.99
C GLU A 850 -7.00 22.49 14.51
N HIS A 851 -8.15 22.37 15.19
CA HIS A 851 -8.30 22.60 16.62
C HIS A 851 -8.00 21.36 17.49
N LEU A 852 -7.71 20.21 16.90
CA LEU A 852 -7.42 18.99 17.65
C LEU A 852 -5.97 18.97 18.19
N PRO A 853 -5.73 18.30 19.32
CA PRO A 853 -4.40 17.91 19.76
C PRO A 853 -3.67 17.09 18.68
N GLU A 854 -2.33 17.15 18.65
CA GLU A 854 -1.53 16.51 17.58
C GLU A 854 -1.76 14.99 17.49
N TYR A 855 -1.88 14.30 18.62
CA TYR A 855 -2.15 12.86 18.63
C TYR A 855 -3.52 12.52 18.01
N MET A 856 -4.56 13.32 18.29
CA MET A 856 -5.88 13.15 17.68
C MET A 856 -5.89 13.50 16.19
N LYS A 857 -5.08 14.46 15.73
CA LYS A 857 -4.87 14.72 14.30
C LYS A 857 -4.31 13.49 13.58
N ILE A 858 -3.33 12.83 14.21
CA ILE A 858 -2.73 11.59 13.69
C ILE A 858 -3.79 10.47 13.66
N CYS A 859 -4.55 10.26 14.75
CA CYS A 859 -5.64 9.27 14.81
C CYS A 859 -6.70 9.53 13.74
N TYR A 860 -7.16 10.78 13.62
CA TYR A 860 -8.15 11.20 12.62
C TYR A 860 -7.70 10.87 11.20
N MET A 861 -6.47 11.26 10.85
CA MET A 861 -5.93 11.02 9.51
C MET A 861 -5.74 9.53 9.23
N ALA A 862 -5.34 8.74 10.23
CA ALA A 862 -5.23 7.30 10.11
C ALA A 862 -6.58 6.64 9.83
N LEU A 863 -7.63 7.03 10.59
CA LEU A 863 -9.01 6.61 10.40
C LEU A 863 -9.54 6.99 9.01
N PHE A 864 -9.41 8.28 8.66
CA PHE A 864 -9.90 8.85 7.42
C PHE A 864 -9.26 8.18 6.19
N ASN A 865 -7.93 8.07 6.18
CA ASN A 865 -7.20 7.46 5.07
C ASN A 865 -7.49 5.97 4.94
N THR A 866 -7.55 5.22 6.06
CA THR A 866 -7.87 3.78 6.02
C THR A 866 -9.25 3.54 5.44
N THR A 867 -10.26 4.29 5.90
CA THR A 867 -11.64 4.19 5.40
C THR A 867 -11.75 4.53 3.91
N ASN A 868 -11.10 5.60 3.47
CA ASN A 868 -11.13 6.00 2.06
C ASN A 868 -10.35 5.04 1.15
N ASN A 869 -9.28 4.42 1.65
CA ASN A 869 -8.57 3.37 0.92
C ASN A 869 -9.46 2.14 0.74
N ILE A 870 -10.23 1.74 1.76
CA ILE A 870 -11.20 0.64 1.66
C ILE A 870 -12.28 0.98 0.63
N GLY A 871 -12.84 2.20 0.71
CA GLY A 871 -13.81 2.72 -0.26
C GLY A 871 -13.29 2.68 -1.69
N TYR A 872 -12.05 3.13 -1.92
CA TYR A 872 -11.39 3.06 -3.23
C TYR A 872 -11.25 1.62 -3.74
N ARG A 873 -10.87 0.67 -2.87
CA ARG A 873 -10.74 -0.75 -3.26
C ARG A 873 -12.07 -1.33 -3.72
N ILE A 874 -13.16 -1.01 -3.02
CA ILE A 874 -14.50 -1.48 -3.33
C ILE A 874 -15.02 -0.81 -4.61
N LEU A 875 -14.86 0.51 -4.75
CA LEU A 875 -15.18 1.24 -5.98
C LEU A 875 -14.46 0.63 -7.18
N LYS A 876 -13.15 0.40 -7.07
CA LYS A 876 -12.37 -0.19 -8.16
C LYS A 876 -12.84 -1.60 -8.55
N LYS A 877 -13.15 -2.45 -7.56
CA LYS A 877 -13.49 -3.86 -7.80
C LYS A 877 -14.95 -4.05 -8.22
N GLN A 878 -15.87 -3.28 -7.62
CA GLN A 878 -17.32 -3.51 -7.68
C GLN A 878 -18.10 -2.33 -8.28
N GLY A 879 -17.50 -1.15 -8.45
CA GLY A 879 -18.16 0.06 -8.97
C GLY A 879 -19.01 0.81 -7.93
N TRP A 880 -18.89 0.48 -6.64
CA TRP A 880 -19.69 1.08 -5.57
C TRP A 880 -18.89 2.10 -4.75
N ASN A 881 -19.44 3.32 -4.62
CA ASN A 881 -18.93 4.29 -3.65
C ASN A 881 -19.56 4.03 -2.28
N VAL A 882 -18.85 3.30 -1.43
CA VAL A 882 -19.35 2.89 -0.11
C VAL A 882 -18.88 3.77 1.04
N VAL A 883 -18.02 4.77 0.77
CA VAL A 883 -17.48 5.65 1.83
C VAL A 883 -18.57 6.28 2.69
N PRO A 884 -19.72 6.75 2.16
CA PRO A 884 -20.79 7.28 2.99
C PRO A 884 -21.28 6.29 4.08
N HIS A 885 -21.47 5.02 3.71
CA HIS A 885 -21.90 3.99 4.66
C HIS A 885 -20.81 3.65 5.68
N LEU A 886 -19.54 3.56 5.25
CA LEU A 886 -18.43 3.28 6.16
C LEU A 886 -18.21 4.43 7.15
N LYS A 887 -18.21 5.67 6.67
CA LYS A 887 -18.15 6.90 7.48
C LYS A 887 -19.24 6.89 8.55
N ARG A 888 -20.47 6.51 8.19
CA ARG A 888 -21.60 6.51 9.13
C ARG A 888 -21.33 5.61 10.33
N THR A 889 -20.79 4.41 10.09
CA THR A 889 -20.47 3.46 11.18
C THR A 889 -19.42 4.01 12.15
N TRP A 890 -18.45 4.79 11.65
CA TRP A 890 -17.46 5.44 12.51
C TRP A 890 -18.04 6.58 13.34
N ILE A 891 -18.96 7.35 12.77
CA ILE A 891 -19.70 8.39 13.50
C ILE A 891 -20.48 7.75 14.65
N ASP A 892 -21.24 6.68 14.36
CA ASP A 892 -22.04 6.00 15.38
C ASP A 892 -21.17 5.43 16.52
N ILE A 893 -20.01 4.87 16.20
CA ILE A 893 -19.03 4.41 17.21
C ILE A 893 -18.57 5.55 18.11
N VAL A 894 -18.07 6.66 17.56
CA VAL A 894 -17.48 7.71 18.40
C VAL A 894 -18.53 8.51 19.17
N GLU A 895 -19.77 8.56 18.68
CA GLU A 895 -20.90 9.09 19.44
C GLU A 895 -21.24 8.17 20.62
N ALA A 896 -21.22 6.85 20.41
CA ALA A 896 -21.48 5.85 21.44
C ALA A 896 -20.34 5.77 22.48
N PHE A 897 -19.07 5.88 22.07
CA PHE A 897 -17.93 6.02 23.00
C PHE A 897 -18.04 7.29 23.84
N LEU A 898 -18.47 8.41 23.23
CA LEU A 898 -18.69 9.65 23.99
C LEU A 898 -19.82 9.52 25.02
N VAL A 899 -20.82 8.66 24.78
CA VAL A 899 -21.86 8.33 25.77
C VAL A 899 -21.24 7.58 26.96
N GLU A 900 -20.43 6.56 26.71
CA GLU A 900 -19.72 5.82 27.78
C GLU A 900 -18.78 6.72 28.57
N ALA A 901 -17.98 7.57 27.90
CA ALA A 901 -17.11 8.53 28.57
C ALA A 901 -17.89 9.51 29.47
N LYS A 902 -19.12 9.90 29.08
CA LYS A 902 -20.01 10.73 29.91
C LYS A 902 -20.59 9.96 31.09
N TRP A 903 -20.90 8.68 30.94
CA TRP A 903 -21.33 7.82 32.04
C TRP A 903 -20.20 7.67 33.07
N PHE A 904 -19.00 7.34 32.60
CA PHE A 904 -17.79 7.26 33.42
C PHE A 904 -17.53 8.56 34.20
N ASN A 905 -17.47 9.71 33.51
CA ASN A 905 -17.18 10.99 34.15
C ASN A 905 -18.22 11.41 35.21
N LYS A 906 -19.47 10.96 35.06
CA LYS A 906 -20.57 11.24 36.00
C LYS A 906 -20.76 10.16 37.06
N ASN A 907 -19.96 9.09 37.04
CA ASN A 907 -20.19 7.87 37.83
C ASN A 907 -21.64 7.35 37.68
N HIS A 908 -22.18 7.43 36.46
CA HIS A 908 -23.54 7.00 36.16
C HIS A 908 -23.52 5.55 35.68
N VAL A 909 -24.28 4.69 36.36
CA VAL A 909 -24.54 3.32 35.89
C VAL A 909 -25.87 3.34 35.12
N PRO A 910 -25.87 3.09 33.80
CA PRO A 910 -27.08 3.05 32.99
C PRO A 910 -27.95 1.81 33.31
N SER A 911 -29.16 1.78 32.75
CA SER A 911 -29.96 0.55 32.79
C SER A 911 -29.35 -0.52 31.87
N PRO A 912 -29.50 -1.83 32.15
CA PRO A 912 -29.01 -2.89 31.27
C PRO A 912 -29.47 -2.79 29.81
N GLU A 913 -30.69 -2.32 29.55
CA GLU A 913 -31.20 -2.12 28.18
C GLU A 913 -30.46 -0.99 27.47
N GLU A 914 -30.29 0.15 28.14
CA GLU A 914 -29.55 1.30 27.62
C GLU A 914 -28.06 0.97 27.41
N TYR A 915 -27.44 0.30 28.39
CA TYR A 915 -26.07 -0.18 28.32
C TYR A 915 -25.86 -1.09 27.11
N LEU A 916 -26.68 -2.13 26.94
CA LEU A 916 -26.51 -3.07 25.84
C LEU A 916 -26.80 -2.43 24.47
N ALA A 917 -27.76 -1.51 24.39
CA ALA A 917 -28.01 -0.78 23.14
C ALA A 917 -26.80 0.03 22.68
N ASN A 918 -26.13 0.74 23.61
CA ASN A 918 -24.88 1.44 23.32
C ASN A 918 -23.71 0.47 23.10
N GLY A 919 -23.61 -0.55 23.96
CA GLY A 919 -22.56 -1.56 24.00
C GLY A 919 -22.39 -2.37 22.72
N VAL A 920 -23.48 -2.64 21.99
CA VAL A 920 -23.43 -3.27 20.66
C VAL A 920 -22.69 -2.38 19.65
N THR A 921 -22.89 -1.07 19.74
CA THR A 921 -22.25 -0.09 18.86
C THR A 921 -20.78 0.09 19.25
N THR A 922 -20.47 0.30 20.52
CA THR A 922 -19.10 0.49 21.03
C THR A 922 -18.26 -0.79 20.92
N GLY A 923 -18.88 -1.97 20.96
CA GLY A 923 -18.22 -3.25 20.65
C GLY A 923 -17.85 -3.40 19.17
N GLY A 924 -18.11 -2.39 18.33
CA GLY A 924 -17.68 -2.34 16.93
C GLY A 924 -18.46 -3.22 15.97
N THR A 925 -19.57 -3.84 16.40
CA THR A 925 -20.26 -4.86 15.60
C THR A 925 -20.87 -4.31 14.31
N TYR A 926 -21.62 -3.21 14.40
CA TYR A 926 -22.23 -2.59 13.22
C TYR A 926 -21.16 -2.17 12.21
N MET A 927 -20.07 -1.56 12.69
CA MET A 927 -18.93 -1.22 11.84
C MET A 927 -18.35 -2.46 11.17
N ALA A 928 -18.06 -3.52 11.93
CA ALA A 928 -17.40 -4.70 11.38
C ALA A 928 -18.27 -5.39 10.32
N LEU A 929 -19.56 -5.54 10.57
CA LEU A 929 -20.48 -6.23 9.66
C LEU A 929 -20.87 -5.39 8.44
N VAL A 930 -20.98 -4.06 8.56
CA VAL A 930 -21.19 -3.18 7.40
C VAL A 930 -19.94 -3.15 6.51
N HIS A 931 -18.74 -3.05 7.10
CA HIS A 931 -17.49 -3.16 6.33
C HIS A 931 -17.39 -4.53 5.65
N ALA A 932 -17.70 -5.62 6.38
CA ALA A 932 -17.73 -6.98 5.84
C ALA A 932 -18.67 -7.10 4.63
N PHE A 933 -19.90 -6.60 4.74
CA PHE A 933 -20.92 -6.67 3.69
C PHE A 933 -20.39 -6.09 2.37
N PHE A 934 -19.86 -4.86 2.38
CA PHE A 934 -19.32 -4.23 1.18
C PHE A 934 -17.99 -4.84 0.71
N LEU A 935 -17.12 -5.30 1.63
CA LEU A 935 -15.86 -5.96 1.27
C LEU A 935 -16.09 -7.29 0.55
N MET A 936 -17.08 -8.07 0.98
CA MET A 936 -17.47 -9.32 0.32
C MET A 936 -18.04 -9.06 -1.07
N GLY A 937 -18.89 -8.02 -1.21
CA GLY A 937 -19.46 -7.61 -2.49
C GLY A 937 -20.47 -8.58 -3.11
N GLN A 938 -20.85 -9.63 -2.37
CA GLN A 938 -21.84 -10.61 -2.81
C GLN A 938 -23.24 -10.03 -2.65
N ASP A 939 -24.01 -10.03 -3.73
CA ASP A 939 -25.41 -9.57 -3.78
C ASP A 939 -25.64 -8.14 -3.23
N VAL A 940 -24.65 -7.26 -3.43
CA VAL A 940 -24.77 -5.83 -3.14
C VAL A 940 -25.60 -5.15 -4.23
N THR A 941 -26.79 -4.69 -3.85
CA THR A 941 -27.73 -3.92 -4.66
C THR A 941 -28.15 -2.67 -3.89
N ASN A 942 -28.88 -1.75 -4.54
CA ASN A 942 -29.40 -0.57 -3.85
C ASN A 942 -30.33 -0.98 -2.69
N GLU A 943 -31.11 -2.04 -2.89
CA GLU A 943 -32.04 -2.58 -1.89
C GLU A 943 -31.27 -3.16 -0.70
N THR A 944 -30.26 -4.00 -0.93
CA THR A 944 -29.49 -4.63 0.17
C THR A 944 -28.56 -3.63 0.87
N ALA A 945 -28.04 -2.62 0.16
CA ALA A 945 -27.31 -1.51 0.78
C ALA A 945 -28.22 -0.63 1.66
N ALA A 946 -29.46 -0.35 1.22
CA ALA A 946 -30.43 0.39 2.01
C ALA A 946 -30.85 -0.36 3.29
N MET A 947 -30.76 -1.68 3.32
CA MET A 947 -31.01 -2.48 4.54
C MET A 947 -29.94 -2.29 5.63
N MET A 948 -28.84 -1.60 5.34
CA MET A 948 -27.88 -1.20 6.36
C MET A 948 -28.41 -0.01 7.20
N GLU A 949 -29.53 0.61 6.80
CA GLU A 949 -30.10 1.80 7.43
C GLU A 949 -31.64 1.69 7.58
N PRO A 950 -32.16 1.42 8.80
CA PRO A 950 -31.43 1.15 10.05
C PRO A 950 -30.69 -0.19 10.01
N TYR A 951 -29.71 -0.37 10.90
CA TYR A 951 -28.94 -1.61 10.96
C TYR A 951 -29.84 -2.85 11.15
N PRO A 952 -29.54 -3.97 10.47
CA PRO A 952 -30.30 -5.20 10.62
C PRO A 952 -30.34 -5.73 12.06
N ASN A 953 -31.47 -6.33 12.45
CA ASN A 953 -31.57 -7.01 13.75
C ASN A 953 -30.51 -8.11 13.90
N LEU A 954 -30.20 -8.84 12.82
CA LEU A 954 -29.09 -9.79 12.73
C LEU A 954 -27.78 -9.25 13.32
N PHE A 955 -27.40 -8.02 12.97
CA PHE A 955 -26.16 -7.41 13.45
C PHE A 955 -26.27 -7.07 14.94
N SER A 956 -27.43 -6.58 15.35
CA SER A 956 -27.71 -6.23 16.75
C SER A 956 -27.61 -7.46 17.66
N VAL A 957 -28.16 -8.60 17.23
CA VAL A 957 -28.13 -9.85 18.02
C VAL A 957 -26.72 -10.43 18.08
N SER A 958 -26.00 -10.43 16.95
CA SER A 958 -24.59 -10.86 16.92
C SER A 958 -23.73 -9.99 17.84
N GLY A 959 -23.95 -8.67 17.83
CA GLY A 959 -23.20 -7.75 18.68
C GLY A 959 -23.55 -7.84 20.15
N LYS A 960 -24.78 -8.20 20.50
CA LYS A 960 -25.13 -8.54 21.89
C LYS A 960 -24.32 -9.73 22.38
N ILE A 961 -24.16 -10.77 21.56
CA ILE A 961 -23.33 -11.93 21.91
C ILE A 961 -21.87 -11.50 22.11
N LEU A 962 -21.34 -10.67 21.20
CA LEU A 962 -19.98 -10.16 21.32
C LEU A 962 -19.76 -9.37 22.61
N ARG A 963 -20.60 -8.34 22.86
CA ARG A 963 -20.47 -7.49 24.05
C ARG A 963 -20.60 -8.27 25.34
N LEU A 964 -21.53 -9.22 25.42
CA LEU A 964 -21.68 -10.05 26.63
C LEU A 964 -20.48 -10.98 26.88
N TRP A 965 -19.80 -11.44 25.83
CA TRP A 965 -18.55 -12.21 25.98
C TRP A 965 -17.38 -11.33 26.38
N ASP A 966 -17.29 -10.13 25.80
CA ASP A 966 -16.31 -9.11 26.14
C ASP A 966 -16.40 -8.77 27.63
N ASP A 967 -17.56 -8.30 28.11
CA ASP A 967 -17.78 -7.99 29.52
C ASP A 967 -17.50 -9.16 30.47
N LEU A 968 -17.69 -10.42 30.02
CA LEU A 968 -17.37 -11.59 30.84
C LEU A 968 -15.85 -11.79 31.01
N GLY A 969 -15.05 -11.44 30.00
CA GLY A 969 -13.60 -11.65 29.97
C GLY A 969 -12.76 -10.42 30.32
N THR A 970 -13.35 -9.21 30.33
CA THR A 970 -12.63 -7.95 30.62
C THR A 970 -13.00 -7.29 31.95
N ALA A 971 -14.07 -7.76 32.62
CA ALA A 971 -14.62 -7.10 33.80
C ALA A 971 -13.64 -6.86 34.96
N GLU A 972 -12.66 -7.74 35.17
CA GLU A 972 -11.65 -7.55 36.22
C GLU A 972 -10.69 -6.41 35.86
N GLU A 973 -10.16 -6.42 34.64
CA GLU A 973 -9.24 -5.39 34.13
C GLU A 973 -9.91 -4.01 34.03
N GLU A 974 -11.16 -3.95 33.59
CA GLU A 974 -11.95 -2.71 33.50
C GLU A 974 -12.23 -2.11 34.90
N GLN A 975 -12.57 -2.95 35.88
CA GLN A 975 -12.77 -2.51 37.26
C GLN A 975 -11.49 -1.97 37.90
N GLU A 976 -10.34 -2.59 37.64
CA GLU A 976 -9.04 -2.12 38.15
C GLU A 976 -8.67 -0.73 37.63
N ARG A 977 -9.07 -0.41 36.39
CA ARG A 977 -8.88 0.92 35.78
C ARG A 977 -9.92 1.96 36.22
N GLY A 978 -10.94 1.52 36.96
CA GLY A 978 -11.96 2.37 37.56
C GLY A 978 -13.24 2.51 36.73
N ASP A 979 -13.47 1.65 35.73
CA ASP A 979 -14.70 1.71 34.94
C ASP A 979 -15.94 1.38 35.78
N VAL A 980 -17.01 2.11 35.54
CA VAL A 980 -18.20 2.18 36.42
C VAL A 980 -19.38 1.38 35.91
N ALA A 981 -19.35 0.91 34.65
CA ALA A 981 -20.47 0.19 34.06
C ALA A 981 -20.03 -0.94 33.10
N SER A 982 -20.27 -2.18 33.51
CA SER A 982 -20.35 -3.36 32.61
C SER A 982 -21.72 -4.02 32.66
N SER A 983 -22.05 -4.95 31.75
CA SER A 983 -23.32 -5.69 31.85
C SER A 983 -23.45 -6.43 33.19
N ILE A 984 -22.34 -6.95 33.74
CA ILE A 984 -22.33 -7.60 35.06
C ILE A 984 -22.81 -6.62 36.13
N GLN A 985 -22.28 -5.40 36.17
CA GLN A 985 -22.65 -4.39 37.15
C GLN A 985 -24.08 -3.88 36.94
N CYS A 986 -24.46 -3.59 35.69
CA CYS A 986 -25.80 -3.11 35.34
C CYS A 986 -26.88 -4.11 35.78
N TYR A 987 -26.71 -5.41 35.45
CA TYR A 987 -27.68 -6.44 35.84
C TYR A 987 -27.64 -6.77 37.33
N THR A 988 -26.48 -6.69 37.99
CA THR A 988 -26.39 -6.83 39.45
C THR A 988 -27.26 -5.79 40.14
N ASN A 989 -27.19 -4.53 39.69
CA ASN A 989 -27.99 -3.43 40.24
C ASN A 989 -29.48 -3.57 39.93
N GLU A 990 -29.86 -3.93 38.70
CA GLU A 990 -31.28 -4.05 38.32
C GLU A 990 -31.97 -5.27 38.97
N LYS A 991 -31.29 -6.42 39.00
CA LYS A 991 -31.88 -7.69 39.50
C LYS A 991 -31.61 -7.92 40.99
N GLY A 992 -30.72 -7.15 41.61
CA GLY A 992 -30.35 -7.32 43.01
C GLY A 992 -29.61 -8.64 43.28
N PHE A 993 -28.68 -9.04 42.39
CA PHE A 993 -27.92 -10.28 42.56
C PHE A 993 -27.05 -10.22 43.81
N SER A 994 -26.94 -11.37 44.50
CA SER A 994 -26.25 -11.46 45.79
C SER A 994 -24.76 -11.76 45.64
N SER A 995 -24.33 -12.20 44.45
CA SER A 995 -22.93 -12.46 44.12
C SER A 995 -22.64 -12.23 42.64
N GLU A 996 -21.40 -11.90 42.31
CA GLU A 996 -20.93 -11.76 40.93
C GLU A 996 -21.11 -13.05 40.12
N LYS A 997 -21.00 -14.22 40.78
CA LYS A 997 -21.25 -15.52 40.15
C LYS A 997 -22.68 -15.65 39.60
N GLU A 998 -23.67 -15.14 40.34
CA GLU A 998 -25.07 -15.13 39.88
C GLU A 998 -25.25 -14.20 38.67
N ALA A 999 -24.59 -13.04 38.69
CA ALA A 999 -24.59 -12.10 37.57
C ALA A 999 -23.93 -12.71 36.32
N ARG A 1000 -22.72 -13.27 36.43
CA ARG A 1000 -22.02 -13.95 35.32
C ARG A 1000 -22.83 -15.11 34.75
N GLU A 1001 -23.52 -15.88 35.59
CA GLU A 1001 -24.43 -16.93 35.12
C GLU A 1001 -25.66 -16.36 34.40
N HIS A 1002 -26.22 -15.25 34.86
CA HIS A 1002 -27.28 -14.55 34.14
C HIS A 1002 -26.81 -14.09 32.75
N ILE A 1003 -25.61 -13.52 32.63
CA ILE A 1003 -25.02 -13.13 31.35
C ILE A 1003 -24.86 -14.32 30.41
N ARG A 1004 -24.38 -15.48 30.88
CA ARG A 1004 -24.31 -16.71 30.05
C ARG A 1004 -25.68 -17.18 29.55
N ASN A 1005 -26.73 -17.00 30.36
CA ASN A 1005 -28.11 -17.30 29.94
C ASN A 1005 -28.62 -16.31 28.89
N LEU A 1006 -28.23 -15.03 28.97
CA LEU A 1006 -28.52 -14.03 27.94
C LEU A 1006 -27.83 -14.39 26.62
N ILE A 1007 -26.54 -14.75 26.65
CA ILE A 1007 -25.80 -15.24 25.46
C ILE A 1007 -26.53 -16.43 24.83
N SER A 1008 -26.93 -17.41 25.64
CA SER A 1008 -27.66 -18.60 25.17
C SER A 1008 -28.99 -18.21 24.52
N SER A 1009 -29.70 -17.23 25.08
CA SER A 1009 -30.97 -16.72 24.54
C SER A 1009 -30.77 -15.93 23.23
N SER A 1010 -29.69 -15.15 23.13
CA SER A 1010 -29.33 -14.42 21.92
C SER A 1010 -28.95 -15.36 20.77
N TRP A 1011 -28.33 -16.51 21.05
CA TRP A 1011 -28.08 -17.54 20.05
C TRP A 1011 -29.37 -18.11 19.44
N LEU A 1012 -30.44 -18.28 20.24
CA LEU A 1012 -31.75 -18.71 19.72
C LEU A 1012 -32.36 -17.67 18.78
N GLU A 1013 -32.14 -16.38 19.06
CA GLU A 1013 -32.57 -15.30 18.17
C GLU A 1013 -31.75 -15.27 16.87
N LEU A 1014 -30.42 -15.39 16.98
CA LEU A 1014 -29.52 -15.38 15.84
C LEU A 1014 -29.75 -16.57 14.90
N ASN A 1015 -30.04 -17.74 15.47
CA ASN A 1015 -30.47 -18.91 14.71
C ASN A 1015 -31.79 -18.67 13.97
N GLY A 1016 -32.70 -17.88 14.55
CA GLY A 1016 -33.96 -17.50 13.91
C GLY A 1016 -33.74 -16.68 12.64
N GLU A 1017 -32.79 -15.76 12.66
CA GLU A 1017 -32.38 -14.98 11.48
C GLU A 1017 -31.79 -15.87 10.37
N LEU A 1018 -31.04 -16.93 10.73
CA LEU A 1018 -30.46 -17.88 9.77
C LEU A 1018 -31.52 -18.70 9.00
N VAL A 1019 -32.63 -19.07 9.65
CA VAL A 1019 -33.66 -19.95 9.07
C VAL A 1019 -34.91 -19.19 8.62
N SER A 1020 -34.90 -17.86 8.68
CA SER A 1020 -36.03 -17.03 8.30
C SER A 1020 -36.29 -17.14 6.78
N PRO A 1021 -37.51 -17.52 6.34
CA PRO A 1021 -37.86 -17.62 4.91
C PRO A 1021 -37.90 -16.26 4.20
N THR A 1022 -37.68 -15.17 4.93
CA THR A 1022 -37.66 -13.78 4.43
C THR A 1022 -36.27 -13.14 4.55
N ALA A 1023 -35.20 -13.94 4.70
CA ALA A 1023 -33.83 -13.42 4.79
C ALA A 1023 -33.50 -12.58 3.54
N ALA A 1024 -33.61 -11.26 3.69
CA ALA A 1024 -33.33 -10.29 2.63
C ALA A 1024 -31.83 -10.03 2.48
N LEU A 1025 -31.03 -10.48 3.45
CA LEU A 1025 -29.58 -10.34 3.47
C LEU A 1025 -28.88 -11.58 2.89
N PRO A 1026 -27.72 -11.40 2.22
CA PRO A 1026 -26.96 -12.51 1.66
C PRO A 1026 -26.53 -13.53 2.74
N LEU A 1027 -26.56 -14.83 2.41
CA LEU A 1027 -26.19 -15.89 3.36
C LEU A 1027 -24.74 -15.74 3.89
N SER A 1028 -23.84 -15.15 3.10
CA SER A 1028 -22.47 -14.88 3.53
C SER A 1028 -22.38 -13.90 4.69
N ILE A 1029 -23.17 -12.82 4.70
CA ILE A 1029 -23.18 -11.88 5.83
C ILE A 1029 -23.90 -12.46 7.06
N VAL A 1030 -24.89 -13.35 6.85
CA VAL A 1030 -25.49 -14.14 7.94
C VAL A 1030 -24.46 -15.07 8.57
N LYS A 1031 -23.68 -15.79 7.76
CA LYS A 1031 -22.58 -16.65 8.24
C LYS A 1031 -21.50 -15.84 8.96
N ALA A 1032 -21.11 -14.67 8.43
CA ALA A 1032 -20.16 -13.78 9.09
C ALA A 1032 -20.67 -13.31 10.47
N SER A 1033 -21.97 -13.01 10.59
CA SER A 1033 -22.60 -12.62 11.86
C SER A 1033 -22.62 -13.77 12.88
N LEU A 1034 -22.85 -15.01 12.45
CA LEU A 1034 -22.72 -16.20 13.30
C LEU A 1034 -21.25 -16.40 13.73
N ASN A 1035 -20.32 -16.25 12.79
CA ASN A 1035 -18.90 -16.41 13.06
C ASN A 1035 -18.35 -15.33 14.00
N LEU A 1036 -18.86 -14.10 13.96
CA LEU A 1036 -18.50 -13.05 14.92
C LEU A 1036 -18.78 -13.51 16.35
N GLY A 1037 -19.98 -14.04 16.61
CA GLY A 1037 -20.36 -14.57 17.93
C GLY A 1037 -19.50 -15.77 18.39
N ARG A 1038 -19.15 -16.67 17.46
CA ARG A 1038 -18.22 -17.80 17.74
C ARG A 1038 -16.83 -17.32 18.09
N THR A 1039 -16.39 -16.25 17.43
CA THR A 1039 -15.03 -15.70 17.59
C THR A 1039 -14.92 -14.93 18.89
N ALA A 1040 -15.96 -14.18 19.28
CA ALA A 1040 -16.01 -13.48 20.56
C ALA A 1040 -15.78 -14.44 21.73
N GLN A 1041 -16.47 -15.58 21.74
CA GLN A 1041 -16.24 -16.60 22.76
C GLN A 1041 -14.77 -17.05 22.81
N VAL A 1042 -14.15 -17.33 21.67
CA VAL A 1042 -12.75 -17.77 21.63
C VAL A 1042 -11.81 -16.68 22.14
N VAL A 1043 -12.00 -15.43 21.72
CA VAL A 1043 -11.12 -14.33 22.11
C VAL A 1043 -11.20 -14.08 23.62
N TYR A 1044 -12.41 -14.03 24.18
CA TYR A 1044 -12.59 -13.66 25.59
C TYR A 1044 -12.50 -14.84 26.58
N GLU A 1045 -12.87 -16.07 26.20
CA GLU A 1045 -12.61 -17.25 27.06
C GLU A 1045 -11.11 -17.59 27.14
N LEU A 1046 -10.31 -17.31 26.11
CA LEU A 1046 -8.86 -17.56 26.13
C LEU A 1046 -8.08 -16.57 26.99
N TRP A 1047 -8.66 -15.42 27.32
CA TRP A 1047 -8.01 -14.39 28.15
C TRP A 1047 -8.21 -14.67 29.65
N ASP A 1048 -9.24 -15.43 30.04
CA ASP A 1048 -9.47 -15.91 31.40
C ASP A 1048 -8.59 -17.12 31.80
N ASP A 1049 -8.09 -17.91 30.84
CA ASP A 1049 -7.27 -19.11 31.12
C ASP A 1049 -5.76 -18.79 30.96
N GLU A 1050 -4.97 -18.90 32.04
CA GLU A 1050 -3.48 -18.84 32.07
C GLU A 1050 -2.76 -19.86 31.12
N ASN A 1051 -3.46 -20.53 30.20
CA ASN A 1051 -2.96 -21.54 29.27
C ASN A 1051 -2.84 -21.07 27.81
N ALA A 1052 -2.65 -19.77 27.58
CA ALA A 1052 -2.46 -19.19 26.25
C ALA A 1052 -1.21 -19.67 25.47
N SER A 1053 -0.44 -20.64 25.98
CA SER A 1053 0.77 -21.15 25.34
C SER A 1053 0.55 -22.14 24.18
N CYS A 1054 -0.68 -22.32 23.67
CA CYS A 1054 -1.00 -23.41 22.73
C CYS A 1054 -1.76 -23.03 21.44
N CYS A 1055 -1.96 -21.73 21.16
CA CYS A 1055 -2.59 -21.28 19.91
C CYS A 1055 -1.60 -20.82 18.86
#